data_AF-A0A1Q6HTS3-F1
#
_entry.id   AF-A0A1Q6HTS3-F1
#
_cell.length_a   1.000
_cell.length_b   1.000
_cell.length_c   1.000
_cell.angle_alpha   90.00
_cell.angle_beta   90.00
_cell.angle_gamma   90.00
#
_symmetry.space_group_name_H-M   'P 1'
#
loop_
_entity.id
_entity.type
_entity.pdbx_description
1 polymer ?
#
loop_
_entity_poly.entity_id
_entity_poly.type
_entity_poly.pdbx_seq_one_letter_code
_entity_poly.pdbx_strand_id
1 'polypeptide(L)'
;MEKSFSLFANFKQTTPSEITLDRVYRLITTDSDLRDRTEKFRFYLRVGNKQMSACEKTSCPAFTPAVRCEGGRKRMHIKAYTGLSLCDLDHIPEERMAEAFAAVCADPHVLLAYHTISGRGLRVIYAFLFEDGSSVADADPADRKTLRVYQEGYRQGNELFARLAGLEYDSSCKNPERISGTAYDPDAYYNPEALPLQVKLPPAPSAKPGRPKGQKAKPGRYTATAGKAAEVSGKRLEDEGIRYEPGHHNEYVMRTGYLFNLYGVPEAEAVAWAIEAFADYGAENVGSTFRSCYAGEEEHGSVRLPRSAGGKGRWEADEANKPAEVEAIEAFLFSQAEFRHNVITHHCEIRWTEEAGFLPLTDRDVNTLWGRMNKTVGRVYLTDIYNVIHSEFVPLFNPFQSYFDHLPSWDGVSDPIGDLADTVHVKSDQAEFRDYFRKWFVGILPALLDDTVVNHEILVLIGEQGLYKTTWFNFLLPPELRCYFYTKTNSDRLNKDDLFSLTEFALICFEELDGMRPAELNQLKAMVTMPYVNERAAYGRNKERHPHIASFCGTGNNVQFLTDPTGNRRWLPFEVSQIRDPHQHAIPYELVYSQAYALWKSGFCHWFSQEEIRVLNTHNSRFEVPNLEEDLIRTHFRKPFEGEAGIFVTAADILEQISSCLRYPLSPNKIGRIMAGLEFESIRYKGKRGYITVKKTGEDIDRERRSGALGL
;
A
#
# COMPACT_ATOMS: atom_id res chain seq x y z
N MET A 1 -2.62 -30.65 52.72
CA MET A 1 -2.40 -29.20 52.52
C MET A 1 -3.77 -28.61 52.22
N GLU A 2 -4.27 -27.71 53.07
CA GLU A 2 -5.64 -27.21 52.97
C GLU A 2 -5.82 -26.43 51.65
N LYS A 3 -6.79 -26.83 50.81
CA LYS A 3 -6.99 -26.21 49.49
C LYS A 3 -7.54 -24.79 49.69
N SER A 4 -6.88 -23.78 49.12
CA SER A 4 -7.37 -22.40 49.08
C SER A 4 -8.09 -22.10 47.77
N PHE A 5 -9.07 -21.20 47.85
CA PHE A 5 -10.00 -20.83 46.78
C PHE A 5 -10.02 -19.32 46.61
N SER A 6 -10.33 -18.86 45.40
CA SER A 6 -10.56 -17.44 45.14
C SER A 6 -12.01 -17.08 45.48
N LEU A 7 -12.18 -16.33 46.57
CA LEU A 7 -13.41 -15.70 47.02
C LEU A 7 -13.54 -14.30 46.45
N PHE A 8 -14.77 -13.91 46.21
CA PHE A 8 -15.15 -12.61 45.73
C PHE A 8 -16.24 -12.03 46.61
N ALA A 9 -16.15 -10.74 46.93
CA ALA A 9 -17.13 -10.11 47.82
C ALA A 9 -18.54 -10.09 47.21
N ASN A 10 -18.65 -10.05 45.88
CA ASN A 10 -19.91 -10.14 45.14
C ASN A 10 -19.68 -10.55 43.67
N PHE A 11 -20.77 -10.74 42.91
CA PHE A 11 -20.71 -11.15 41.49
C PHE A 11 -20.09 -10.10 40.56
N LYS A 12 -20.01 -8.82 40.96
CA LYS A 12 -19.52 -7.71 40.10
C LYS A 12 -18.05 -7.35 40.29
N GLN A 13 -17.47 -7.58 41.46
CA GLN A 13 -16.05 -7.31 41.68
C GLN A 13 -15.19 -8.20 40.77
N THR A 14 -13.87 -8.09 40.77
CA THR A 14 -13.03 -9.00 39.97
C THR A 14 -11.76 -9.44 40.68
N THR A 15 -11.36 -8.70 41.71
CA THR A 15 -10.22 -9.03 42.56
C THR A 15 -10.61 -10.11 43.59
N PRO A 16 -9.92 -11.25 43.62
CA PRO A 16 -10.19 -12.31 44.60
C PRO A 16 -9.45 -12.08 45.91
N SER A 17 -10.05 -12.55 47.00
CA SER A 17 -9.36 -12.89 48.26
C SER A 17 -9.25 -14.41 48.39
N GLU A 18 -8.37 -14.89 49.27
CA GLU A 18 -8.23 -16.33 49.53
C GLU A 18 -9.16 -16.80 50.65
N ILE A 19 -9.80 -17.96 50.46
CA ILE A 19 -10.62 -18.64 51.47
C ILE A 19 -10.38 -20.15 51.43
N THR A 20 -10.60 -20.88 52.53
CA THR A 20 -10.62 -22.36 52.55
C THR A 20 -12.05 -22.89 52.46
N LEU A 21 -12.23 -24.16 52.07
CA LEU A 21 -13.57 -24.72 51.92
C LEU A 21 -14.34 -24.79 53.26
N ASP A 22 -13.65 -25.09 54.36
CA ASP A 22 -14.23 -25.03 55.71
C ASP A 22 -14.77 -23.63 56.04
N ARG A 23 -14.03 -22.58 55.67
CA ARG A 23 -14.50 -21.20 55.85
C ARG A 23 -15.67 -20.84 54.93
N VAL A 24 -15.72 -21.39 53.71
CA VAL A 24 -16.89 -21.26 52.83
C VAL A 24 -18.11 -21.95 53.43
N TYR A 25 -17.93 -23.14 54.02
CA TYR A 25 -19.01 -23.84 54.71
C TYR A 25 -19.55 -23.05 55.92
N ARG A 26 -18.66 -22.48 56.76
CA ARG A 26 -19.07 -21.60 57.86
C ARG A 26 -19.76 -20.34 57.36
N LEU A 27 -19.28 -19.74 56.26
CA LEU A 27 -19.92 -18.59 55.63
C LEU A 27 -21.37 -18.92 55.21
N ILE A 28 -21.60 -20.10 54.64
CA ILE A 28 -22.93 -20.58 54.22
C ILE A 28 -23.85 -20.85 55.42
N THR A 29 -23.32 -21.42 56.50
CA THR A 29 -24.15 -21.91 57.63
C THR A 29 -24.36 -20.89 58.75
N THR A 30 -23.46 -19.93 58.93
CA THR A 30 -23.42 -19.08 60.14
C THR A 30 -23.36 -17.57 59.90
N ASP A 31 -23.09 -17.10 58.68
CA ASP A 31 -22.90 -15.67 58.41
C ASP A 31 -24.22 -14.89 58.39
N SER A 32 -24.34 -13.89 59.27
CA SER A 32 -25.55 -13.09 59.43
C SER A 32 -25.85 -12.22 58.21
N ASP A 33 -24.82 -11.69 57.55
CA ASP A 33 -25.00 -10.81 56.38
C ASP A 33 -25.48 -11.61 55.17
N LEU A 34 -24.93 -12.81 54.97
CA LEU A 34 -25.38 -13.73 53.93
C LEU A 34 -26.81 -14.23 54.22
N ARG A 35 -27.16 -14.46 55.48
CA ARG A 35 -28.53 -14.77 55.91
C ARG A 35 -29.49 -13.67 55.53
N ASP A 36 -29.21 -12.43 55.93
CA ASP A 36 -30.04 -11.27 55.61
C ASP A 36 -30.26 -11.11 54.11
N ARG A 37 -29.20 -11.25 53.31
CA ARG A 37 -29.28 -11.15 51.83
C ARG A 37 -30.10 -12.29 51.23
N THR A 38 -29.94 -13.51 51.74
CA THR A 38 -30.70 -14.68 51.27
C THR A 38 -32.19 -14.55 51.60
N GLU A 39 -32.53 -14.10 52.80
CA GLU A 39 -33.92 -13.86 53.22
C GLU A 39 -34.56 -12.72 52.43
N LYS A 40 -33.84 -11.60 52.21
CA LYS A 40 -34.28 -10.49 51.36
C LYS A 40 -34.49 -10.92 49.91
N PHE A 41 -33.57 -11.71 49.35
CA PHE A 41 -33.72 -12.29 48.02
C PHE A 41 -35.04 -13.05 47.89
N ARG A 42 -35.30 -13.98 48.83
CA ARG A 42 -36.50 -14.82 48.84
C ARG A 42 -37.77 -14.01 49.11
N PHE A 43 -37.70 -12.95 49.92
CA PHE A 43 -38.80 -11.99 50.09
C PHE A 43 -39.13 -11.28 48.78
N TYR A 44 -38.14 -10.66 48.13
CA TYR A 44 -38.34 -9.94 46.86
C TYR A 44 -38.78 -10.85 45.73
N LEU A 45 -38.31 -12.10 45.70
CA LEU A 45 -38.77 -13.11 44.75
C LEU A 45 -40.26 -13.42 44.94
N ARG A 46 -40.71 -13.59 46.20
CA ARG A 46 -42.12 -13.87 46.53
C ARG A 46 -43.07 -12.72 46.19
N VAL A 47 -42.66 -11.47 46.41
CA VAL A 47 -43.47 -10.29 46.05
C VAL A 47 -43.33 -9.89 44.57
N GLY A 48 -42.68 -10.70 43.75
CA GLY A 48 -42.53 -10.47 42.31
C GLY A 48 -41.56 -9.35 41.93
N ASN A 49 -40.78 -8.81 42.87
CA ASN A 49 -39.80 -7.75 42.62
C ASN A 49 -38.49 -8.35 42.09
N LYS A 50 -38.48 -8.64 40.79
CA LYS A 50 -37.34 -9.25 40.08
C LYS A 50 -36.06 -8.39 40.13
N GLN A 51 -36.20 -7.06 40.15
CA GLN A 51 -35.05 -6.16 40.17
C GLN A 51 -34.31 -6.19 41.52
N MET A 52 -35.05 -6.10 42.62
CA MET A 52 -34.45 -6.13 43.96
C MET A 52 -33.91 -7.52 44.31
N SER A 53 -34.60 -8.60 43.93
CA SER A 53 -34.07 -9.95 44.08
C SER A 53 -32.78 -10.15 43.28
N ALA A 54 -32.69 -9.68 42.02
CA ALA A 54 -31.43 -9.74 41.28
C ALA A 54 -30.30 -8.93 41.96
N CYS A 55 -30.61 -7.78 42.57
CA CYS A 55 -29.66 -6.98 43.32
C CYS A 55 -29.08 -7.74 44.53
N GLU A 56 -29.93 -8.40 45.32
CA GLU A 56 -29.49 -9.20 46.48
C GLU A 56 -28.64 -10.39 46.04
N LYS A 57 -29.06 -11.12 44.99
CA LYS A 57 -28.29 -12.25 44.43
C LYS A 57 -26.91 -11.82 43.96
N THR A 58 -26.82 -10.73 43.20
CA THR A 58 -25.54 -10.24 42.70
C THR A 58 -24.63 -9.68 43.78
N SER A 59 -25.20 -9.28 44.92
CA SER A 59 -24.47 -8.77 46.09
C SER A 59 -23.93 -9.87 47.00
N CYS A 60 -24.37 -11.12 46.86
CA CYS A 60 -23.85 -12.24 47.66
C CYS A 60 -22.40 -12.59 47.26
N PRO A 61 -21.54 -12.97 48.21
CA PRO A 61 -20.21 -13.48 47.90
C PRO A 61 -20.27 -14.67 46.94
N ALA A 62 -19.19 -14.85 46.19
CA ALA A 62 -19.05 -15.98 45.28
C ALA A 62 -17.61 -16.48 45.27
N PHE A 63 -17.37 -17.75 45.01
CA PHE A 63 -16.02 -18.30 44.93
C PHE A 63 -15.86 -19.19 43.70
N THR A 64 -14.63 -19.54 43.32
CA THR A 64 -14.36 -20.45 42.18
C THR A 64 -13.96 -21.82 42.70
N PRO A 65 -14.81 -22.86 42.58
CA PRO A 65 -14.47 -24.18 43.10
C PRO A 65 -13.33 -24.83 42.33
N ALA A 66 -13.27 -24.66 41.01
CA ALA A 66 -12.37 -25.40 40.12
C ALA A 66 -10.97 -24.80 39.97
N VAL A 67 -10.81 -23.50 40.23
CA VAL A 67 -9.57 -22.77 39.94
C VAL A 67 -9.26 -21.73 41.00
N ARG A 68 -7.98 -21.39 41.12
CA ARG A 68 -7.51 -20.20 41.82
C ARG A 68 -7.15 -19.13 40.80
N CYS A 69 -7.67 -17.94 41.00
CA CYS A 69 -7.43 -16.78 40.17
C CYS A 69 -6.63 -15.71 40.94
N GLU A 70 -5.86 -14.90 40.21
CA GLU A 70 -5.10 -13.77 40.74
C GLU A 70 -5.23 -12.57 39.80
N GLY A 71 -5.51 -11.38 40.33
CA GLY A 71 -5.61 -10.14 39.54
C GLY A 71 -6.86 -10.02 38.65
N GLY A 72 -7.75 -11.02 38.61
CA GLY A 72 -9.00 -10.96 37.86
C GLY A 72 -9.78 -12.28 37.85
N ARG A 73 -10.85 -12.35 37.04
CA ARG A 73 -11.76 -13.53 36.95
C ARG A 73 -11.79 -14.24 35.61
N LYS A 74 -11.26 -13.60 34.57
CA LYS A 74 -11.20 -14.20 33.22
C LYS A 74 -10.17 -15.32 33.20
N ARG A 75 -10.27 -16.23 32.24
CA ARG A 75 -9.38 -17.37 32.05
C ARG A 75 -7.87 -17.06 32.13
N MET A 76 -7.43 -15.91 31.63
CA MET A 76 -6.03 -15.46 31.70
C MET A 76 -5.50 -15.24 33.13
N HIS A 77 -6.40 -15.12 34.10
CA HIS A 77 -6.08 -14.91 35.52
C HIS A 77 -6.03 -16.21 36.32
N ILE A 78 -6.30 -17.36 35.69
CA ILE A 78 -6.22 -18.67 36.35
C ILE A 78 -4.75 -19.00 36.62
N LYS A 79 -4.41 -19.22 37.90
CA LYS A 79 -3.07 -19.56 38.37
C LYS A 79 -2.88 -21.03 38.66
N ALA A 80 -3.94 -21.73 39.03
CA ALA A 80 -3.93 -23.17 39.24
C ALA A 80 -5.35 -23.74 39.22
N TYR A 81 -5.47 -25.03 38.92
CA TYR A 81 -6.68 -25.79 39.20
C TYR A 81 -6.65 -26.31 40.65
N THR A 82 -7.82 -26.47 41.26
CA THR A 82 -7.93 -27.00 42.64
C THR A 82 -8.08 -28.53 42.69
N GLY A 83 -8.33 -29.15 41.53
CA GLY A 83 -8.71 -30.57 41.44
C GLY A 83 -10.16 -30.83 41.89
N LEU A 84 -10.97 -29.78 42.01
CA LEU A 84 -12.39 -29.87 42.36
C LEU A 84 -13.23 -29.41 41.17
N SER A 85 -14.51 -29.77 41.20
CA SER A 85 -15.51 -29.29 40.25
C SER A 85 -16.80 -28.88 40.95
N LEU A 86 -17.71 -28.28 40.19
CA LEU A 86 -19.01 -27.82 40.65
C LEU A 86 -20.09 -28.48 39.79
N CYS A 87 -21.14 -28.95 40.43
CA CYS A 87 -22.41 -29.26 39.80
C CYS A 87 -23.47 -28.26 40.31
N ASP A 88 -24.13 -27.59 39.38
CA ASP A 88 -25.20 -26.61 39.64
C ASP A 88 -26.50 -27.25 39.13
N LEU A 89 -27.34 -27.69 40.06
CA LEU A 89 -28.61 -28.33 39.78
C LEU A 89 -29.72 -27.30 40.00
N ASP A 90 -30.25 -26.75 38.92
CA ASP A 90 -31.33 -25.76 38.97
C ASP A 90 -32.70 -26.40 38.68
N HIS A 91 -33.78 -25.67 38.97
CA HIS A 91 -35.16 -26.06 38.67
C HIS A 91 -35.65 -27.35 39.35
N ILE A 92 -35.08 -27.71 40.50
CA ILE A 92 -35.61 -28.83 41.30
C ILE A 92 -36.99 -28.42 41.87
N PRO A 93 -38.06 -29.20 41.61
CA PRO A 93 -39.37 -28.95 42.20
C PRO A 93 -39.31 -28.94 43.74
N GLU A 94 -40.05 -28.05 44.37
CA GLU A 94 -39.96 -27.79 45.82
C GLU A 94 -40.26 -29.05 46.64
N GLU A 95 -41.23 -29.85 46.20
CA GLU A 95 -41.62 -31.12 46.79
C GLU A 95 -40.55 -32.22 46.69
N ARG A 96 -39.61 -32.11 45.75
CA ARG A 96 -38.50 -33.07 45.56
C ARG A 96 -37.18 -32.59 46.13
N MET A 97 -37.10 -31.35 46.61
CA MET A 97 -35.84 -30.74 47.05
C MET A 97 -35.19 -31.51 48.20
N ALA A 98 -35.96 -31.88 49.23
CA ALA A 98 -35.44 -32.61 50.38
C ALA A 98 -34.93 -34.02 50.01
N GLU A 99 -35.65 -34.71 49.13
CA GLU A 99 -35.26 -36.04 48.63
C GLU A 99 -33.97 -35.93 47.78
N ALA A 100 -33.92 -34.98 46.85
CA ALA A 100 -32.75 -34.75 46.00
C ALA A 100 -31.51 -34.37 46.82
N PHE A 101 -31.68 -33.51 47.83
CA PHE A 101 -30.58 -33.12 48.72
C PHE A 101 -30.06 -34.30 49.54
N ALA A 102 -30.96 -35.11 50.13
CA ALA A 102 -30.57 -36.31 50.87
C ALA A 102 -29.86 -37.34 49.97
N ALA A 103 -30.35 -37.55 48.74
CA ALA A 103 -29.76 -38.47 47.78
C ALA A 103 -28.34 -38.05 47.35
N VAL A 104 -28.13 -36.75 47.13
CA VAL A 104 -26.80 -36.21 46.83
C VAL A 104 -25.87 -36.36 48.05
N CYS A 105 -26.29 -35.95 49.24
CA CYS A 105 -25.45 -35.99 50.45
C CYS A 105 -25.12 -37.42 50.92
N ALA A 106 -25.86 -38.43 50.49
CA ALA A 106 -25.56 -39.83 50.77
C ALA A 106 -24.39 -40.38 49.91
N ASP A 107 -24.04 -39.72 48.80
CA ASP A 107 -22.96 -40.17 47.93
C ASP A 107 -21.58 -39.83 48.53
N PRO A 108 -20.64 -40.79 48.60
CA PRO A 108 -19.35 -40.60 49.26
C PRO A 108 -18.43 -39.59 48.56
N HIS A 109 -18.74 -39.15 47.33
CA HIS A 109 -17.93 -38.20 46.58
C HIS A 109 -18.29 -36.73 46.82
N VAL A 110 -19.38 -36.46 47.55
CA VAL A 110 -19.82 -35.09 47.85
C VAL A 110 -18.96 -34.49 48.95
N LEU A 111 -18.23 -33.43 48.60
CA LEU A 111 -17.38 -32.67 49.52
C LEU A 111 -18.16 -31.54 50.20
N LEU A 112 -18.96 -30.79 49.46
CA LEU A 112 -19.85 -29.74 49.97
C LEU A 112 -21.13 -29.68 49.14
N ALA A 113 -22.29 -29.71 49.79
CA ALA A 113 -23.59 -29.50 49.14
C ALA A 113 -24.43 -28.47 49.88
N TYR A 114 -25.09 -27.56 49.15
CA TYR A 114 -25.95 -26.54 49.74
C TYR A 114 -27.01 -26.04 48.75
N HIS A 115 -28.10 -25.48 49.28
CA HIS A 115 -29.19 -24.88 48.51
C HIS A 115 -28.76 -23.55 47.88
N THR A 116 -29.18 -23.31 46.63
CA THR A 116 -29.00 -22.01 45.99
C THR A 116 -29.81 -20.92 46.70
N ILE A 117 -29.49 -19.65 46.46
CA ILE A 117 -30.18 -18.51 47.09
C ILE A 117 -31.71 -18.53 46.89
N SER A 118 -32.15 -19.12 45.78
CA SER A 118 -33.57 -19.28 45.45
C SER A 118 -34.29 -20.36 46.28
N GLY A 119 -33.56 -21.32 46.84
CA GLY A 119 -34.12 -22.53 47.44
C GLY A 119 -34.67 -23.54 46.43
N ARG A 120 -34.48 -23.33 45.12
CA ARG A 120 -34.97 -24.20 44.02
C ARG A 120 -33.85 -24.87 43.22
N GLY A 121 -32.65 -24.90 43.79
CA GLY A 121 -31.52 -25.60 43.20
C GLY A 121 -30.51 -26.00 44.25
N LEU A 122 -29.60 -26.91 43.89
CA LEU A 122 -28.52 -27.42 44.72
C LEU A 122 -27.17 -27.16 44.07
N ARG A 123 -26.17 -26.92 44.89
CA ARG A 123 -24.78 -26.80 44.48
C ARG A 123 -23.99 -27.89 45.13
N VAL A 124 -23.29 -28.67 44.32
CA VAL A 124 -22.51 -29.82 44.75
C VAL A 124 -21.07 -29.63 44.32
N ILE A 125 -20.14 -29.68 45.28
CA ILE A 125 -18.70 -29.61 45.05
C ILE A 125 -18.12 -30.97 45.38
N TYR A 126 -17.23 -31.43 44.52
CA TYR A 126 -16.62 -32.76 44.61
C TYR A 126 -15.20 -32.71 44.07
N ALA A 127 -14.37 -33.63 44.56
CA ALA A 127 -13.04 -33.88 44.02
C ALA A 127 -13.09 -34.92 42.90
N PHE A 128 -12.14 -34.87 41.98
CA PHE A 128 -11.99 -35.92 40.98
C PHE A 128 -10.51 -36.20 40.66
N LEU A 129 -10.24 -37.44 40.29
CA LEU A 129 -8.96 -37.94 39.81
C LEU A 129 -9.18 -38.73 38.52
N PHE A 130 -8.13 -38.87 37.72
CA PHE A 130 -8.17 -39.72 36.53
C PHE A 130 -7.84 -41.17 36.91
N GLU A 131 -8.22 -42.12 36.05
CA GLU A 131 -8.00 -43.57 36.29
C GLU A 131 -6.51 -43.94 36.53
N ASP A 132 -5.57 -43.09 36.09
CA ASP A 132 -4.12 -43.24 36.35
C ASP A 132 -3.66 -42.63 37.68
N GLY A 133 -4.58 -42.10 38.49
CA GLY A 133 -4.34 -41.44 39.77
C GLY A 133 -3.93 -39.97 39.67
N SER A 134 -3.80 -39.41 38.47
CA SER A 134 -3.39 -38.01 38.29
C SER A 134 -4.51 -37.01 38.59
N SER A 135 -4.15 -35.78 38.97
CA SER A 135 -5.10 -34.68 39.21
C SER A 135 -4.90 -33.56 38.21
N VAL A 136 -5.99 -32.88 37.84
CA VAL A 136 -5.92 -31.63 37.07
C VAL A 136 -5.21 -30.51 37.87
N ALA A 137 -5.15 -30.61 39.20
CA ALA A 137 -4.46 -29.64 40.05
C ALA A 137 -2.95 -29.57 39.78
N ASP A 138 -2.35 -30.66 39.30
CA ASP A 138 -0.91 -30.77 39.03
C ASP A 138 -0.54 -30.34 37.59
N ALA A 139 -1.53 -30.03 36.76
CA ALA A 139 -1.36 -29.69 35.35
C ALA A 139 -1.22 -28.17 35.14
N ASP A 140 -0.48 -27.78 34.09
CA ASP A 140 -0.34 -26.37 33.69
C ASP A 140 -1.71 -25.78 33.33
N PRO A 141 -2.20 -24.75 34.06
CA PRO A 141 -3.49 -24.14 33.80
C PRO A 141 -3.59 -23.44 32.45
N ALA A 142 -2.47 -23.05 31.84
CA ALA A 142 -2.43 -22.42 30.53
C ALA A 142 -2.58 -23.43 29.37
N ASP A 143 -2.31 -24.72 29.60
CA ASP A 143 -2.40 -25.73 28.55
C ASP A 143 -3.87 -25.98 28.16
N ARG A 144 -4.09 -26.00 26.84
CA ARG A 144 -5.37 -26.34 26.23
C ARG A 144 -5.81 -27.78 26.55
N LYS A 145 -4.85 -28.70 26.77
CA LYS A 145 -5.15 -30.08 27.20
C LYS A 145 -5.76 -30.11 28.59
N THR A 146 -5.25 -29.31 29.52
CA THR A 146 -5.77 -29.18 30.90
C THR A 146 -7.25 -28.80 30.92
N LEU A 147 -7.68 -27.86 30.07
CA LEU A 147 -9.09 -27.52 29.95
C LEU A 147 -9.94 -28.71 29.48
N ARG A 148 -9.51 -29.43 28.44
CA ARG A 148 -10.27 -30.57 27.91
C ARG A 148 -10.46 -31.66 28.97
N VAL A 149 -9.40 -31.90 29.72
CA VAL A 149 -9.34 -32.89 30.78
C VAL A 149 -10.24 -32.47 31.97
N TYR A 150 -10.24 -31.20 32.35
CA TYR A 150 -11.20 -30.65 33.32
C TYR A 150 -12.66 -30.80 32.86
N GLN A 151 -12.94 -30.51 31.60
CA GLN A 151 -14.30 -30.58 31.04
C GLN A 151 -14.89 -31.99 31.12
N GLU A 152 -14.04 -33.01 31.03
CA GLU A 152 -14.46 -34.40 31.18
C GLU A 152 -14.82 -34.73 32.62
N GLY A 153 -14.02 -34.26 33.59
CA GLY A 153 -14.34 -34.39 35.02
C GLY A 153 -15.63 -33.67 35.40
N TYR A 154 -15.84 -32.46 34.87
CA TYR A 154 -17.08 -31.71 35.04
C TYR A 154 -18.28 -32.50 34.47
N ARG A 155 -18.15 -33.05 33.26
CA ARG A 155 -19.23 -33.79 32.58
C ARG A 155 -19.65 -35.01 33.39
N GLN A 156 -18.70 -35.88 33.75
CA GLN A 156 -18.99 -37.13 34.44
C GLN A 156 -19.55 -36.90 35.85
N GLY A 157 -19.04 -35.91 36.59
CA GLY A 157 -19.57 -35.60 37.91
C GLY A 157 -20.95 -34.95 37.86
N ASN A 158 -21.20 -34.03 36.91
CA ASN A 158 -22.55 -33.45 36.76
C ASN A 158 -23.57 -34.51 36.29
N GLU A 159 -23.17 -35.45 35.44
CA GLU A 159 -24.02 -36.58 35.03
C GLU A 159 -24.41 -37.46 36.23
N LEU A 160 -23.45 -37.74 37.13
CA LEU A 160 -23.70 -38.49 38.37
C LEU A 160 -24.70 -37.76 39.27
N PHE A 161 -24.43 -36.50 39.62
CA PHE A 161 -25.27 -35.78 40.58
C PHE A 161 -26.64 -35.37 40.03
N ALA A 162 -26.75 -35.09 38.72
CA ALA A 162 -28.05 -34.92 38.07
C ALA A 162 -28.90 -36.20 38.17
N ARG A 163 -28.29 -37.36 37.92
CA ARG A 163 -28.95 -38.67 38.06
C ARG A 163 -29.39 -38.94 39.49
N LEU A 164 -28.55 -38.65 40.49
CA LEU A 164 -28.89 -38.81 41.92
C LEU A 164 -30.03 -37.89 42.35
N ALA A 165 -30.09 -36.66 41.84
CA ALA A 165 -31.20 -35.73 42.07
C ALA A 165 -32.45 -36.05 41.22
N GLY A 166 -32.39 -37.06 40.35
CA GLY A 166 -33.46 -37.43 39.42
C GLY A 166 -33.83 -36.30 38.45
N LEU A 167 -32.80 -35.63 37.93
CA LEU A 167 -32.85 -34.62 36.87
C LEU A 167 -32.10 -35.11 35.63
N GLU A 168 -32.44 -34.58 34.46
CA GLU A 168 -31.66 -34.81 33.25
C GLU A 168 -30.39 -33.96 33.24
N TYR A 169 -29.30 -34.53 32.74
CA TYR A 169 -28.02 -33.82 32.65
C TYR A 169 -28.10 -32.72 31.58
N ASP A 170 -28.13 -31.47 32.03
CA ASP A 170 -27.96 -30.32 31.14
C ASP A 170 -26.47 -30.12 30.80
N SER A 171 -26.15 -30.29 29.51
CA SER A 171 -24.77 -30.19 28.98
C SER A 171 -24.24 -28.75 28.87
N SER A 172 -25.03 -27.77 29.29
CA SER A 172 -24.85 -26.33 29.04
C SER A 172 -23.84 -25.61 29.94
N CYS A 173 -22.82 -26.24 30.52
CA CYS A 173 -21.74 -25.49 31.19
C CYS A 173 -20.41 -26.27 31.22
N LYS A 174 -19.28 -25.65 30.85
CA LYS A 174 -17.98 -26.33 30.69
C LYS A 174 -16.75 -25.48 31.08
N ASN A 175 -16.97 -24.35 31.75
CA ASN A 175 -15.92 -23.34 31.99
C ASN A 175 -15.38 -23.44 33.42
N PRO A 176 -14.06 -23.56 33.62
CA PRO A 176 -13.43 -23.68 34.93
C PRO A 176 -13.46 -22.38 35.75
N GLU A 177 -13.52 -21.21 35.12
CA GLU A 177 -13.62 -19.90 35.79
C GLU A 177 -15.01 -19.59 36.37
N ARG A 178 -15.95 -20.54 36.30
CA ARG A 178 -17.33 -20.33 36.78
C ARG A 178 -17.33 -20.07 38.29
N ILE A 179 -17.91 -18.94 38.67
CA ILE A 179 -18.12 -18.60 40.07
C ILE A 179 -19.37 -19.30 40.61
N SER A 180 -19.26 -19.77 41.84
CA SER A 180 -20.33 -20.27 42.68
C SER A 180 -20.69 -19.19 43.70
N GLY A 181 -21.81 -18.49 43.51
CA GLY A 181 -22.45 -17.71 44.57
C GLY A 181 -22.81 -18.54 45.80
N THR A 182 -22.62 -17.96 46.98
CA THR A 182 -23.04 -18.53 48.25
C THR A 182 -24.47 -18.11 48.57
N ALA A 183 -25.13 -18.89 49.41
CA ALA A 183 -26.42 -18.59 49.99
C ALA A 183 -26.41 -19.07 51.44
N TYR A 184 -27.23 -18.46 52.29
CA TYR A 184 -27.39 -18.94 53.64
C TYR A 184 -28.21 -20.23 53.63
N ASP A 185 -27.62 -21.29 54.15
CA ASP A 185 -28.22 -22.61 54.22
C ASP A 185 -27.74 -23.32 55.50
N PRO A 186 -28.56 -23.34 56.57
CA PRO A 186 -28.19 -24.02 57.81
C PRO A 186 -28.09 -25.54 57.66
N ASP A 187 -28.69 -26.10 56.60
CA ASP A 187 -28.72 -27.54 56.31
C ASP A 187 -27.60 -27.97 55.36
N ALA A 188 -26.67 -27.06 55.00
CA ALA A 188 -25.56 -27.39 54.12
C ALA A 188 -24.76 -28.59 54.65
N TYR A 189 -24.33 -29.46 53.74
CA TYR A 189 -23.59 -30.67 54.05
C TYR A 189 -22.11 -30.49 53.71
N TYR A 190 -21.21 -30.85 54.63
CA TYR A 190 -19.76 -30.78 54.42
C TYR A 190 -19.09 -32.06 54.91
N ASN A 191 -18.36 -32.74 54.00
CA ASN A 191 -17.63 -33.96 54.29
C ASN A 191 -16.15 -33.82 53.86
N PRO A 192 -15.23 -33.45 54.77
CA PRO A 192 -13.82 -33.29 54.43
C PRO A 192 -13.13 -34.59 54.00
N GLU A 193 -13.72 -35.75 54.31
CA GLU A 193 -13.20 -37.10 53.97
C GLU A 193 -13.84 -37.66 52.70
N ALA A 194 -14.49 -36.82 51.88
CA ALA A 194 -15.12 -37.25 50.63
C ALA A 194 -14.12 -37.91 49.65
N LEU A 195 -14.54 -39.01 49.02
CA LEU A 195 -13.71 -39.73 48.05
C LEU A 195 -13.65 -38.97 46.72
N PRO A 196 -12.50 -38.92 46.03
CA PRO A 196 -12.43 -38.33 44.70
C PRO A 196 -13.14 -39.22 43.66
N LEU A 197 -13.98 -38.61 42.83
CA LEU A 197 -14.62 -39.29 41.70
C LEU A 197 -13.57 -39.74 40.67
N GLN A 198 -13.65 -41.00 40.23
CA GLN A 198 -12.76 -41.54 39.20
C GLN A 198 -13.29 -41.20 37.80
N VAL A 199 -12.52 -40.41 37.04
CA VAL A 199 -12.90 -39.88 35.74
C VAL A 199 -12.15 -40.58 34.62
N LYS A 200 -12.89 -41.08 33.64
CA LYS A 200 -12.32 -41.75 32.46
C LYS A 200 -11.99 -40.74 31.37
N LEU A 201 -10.76 -40.75 30.87
CA LEU A 201 -10.40 -39.94 29.69
C LEU A 201 -10.63 -40.76 28.41
N PRO A 202 -11.28 -40.19 27.38
CA PRO A 202 -11.37 -40.85 26.08
C PRO A 202 -9.97 -40.95 25.43
N PRO A 203 -9.71 -41.98 24.59
CA PRO A 203 -8.43 -42.13 23.91
C PRO A 203 -8.09 -40.91 23.07
N ALA A 204 -6.82 -40.51 23.07
CA ALA A 204 -6.37 -39.33 22.35
C ALA A 204 -6.77 -39.42 20.86
N PRO A 205 -7.45 -38.39 20.30
CA PRO A 205 -7.89 -38.46 18.92
C PRO A 205 -6.69 -38.49 17.96
N SER A 206 -6.65 -39.50 17.08
CA SER A 206 -5.77 -39.53 15.91
C SER A 206 -5.96 -38.25 15.10
N ALA A 207 -4.86 -37.64 14.67
CA ALA A 207 -4.84 -36.39 13.92
C ALA A 207 -5.84 -36.42 12.75
N LYS A 208 -6.96 -35.72 12.89
CA LYS A 208 -7.86 -35.40 11.77
C LYS A 208 -7.35 -34.15 11.05
N PRO A 209 -7.56 -34.03 9.72
CA PRO A 209 -7.15 -32.86 8.95
C PRO A 209 -7.74 -31.58 9.55
N GLY A 210 -6.95 -30.52 9.57
CA GLY A 210 -7.18 -29.33 10.38
C GLY A 210 -8.58 -28.71 10.20
N ARG A 211 -9.19 -28.33 11.33
CA ARG A 211 -10.17 -27.23 11.35
C ARG A 211 -9.55 -26.02 10.64
N PRO A 212 -10.27 -25.31 9.74
CA PRO A 212 -9.75 -24.07 9.21
C PRO A 212 -9.47 -23.11 10.37
N LYS A 213 -8.23 -22.64 10.47
CA LYS A 213 -7.87 -21.47 11.27
C LYS A 213 -8.48 -20.24 10.58
N GLY A 214 -9.78 -20.02 10.75
CA GLY A 214 -10.35 -18.70 10.55
C GLY A 214 -9.86 -17.81 11.69
N GLN A 215 -9.03 -16.82 11.40
CA GLN A 215 -8.73 -15.75 12.36
C GLN A 215 -10.07 -15.13 12.80
N LYS A 216 -10.37 -15.16 14.11
CA LYS A 216 -11.46 -14.32 14.64
C LYS A 216 -11.12 -12.89 14.26
N ALA A 217 -11.94 -12.29 13.39
CA ALA A 217 -11.77 -10.90 13.02
C ALA A 217 -12.18 -9.99 14.18
N LYS A 218 -11.80 -8.71 14.11
CA LYS A 218 -12.32 -7.69 15.03
C LYS A 218 -13.87 -7.66 14.97
N PRO A 219 -14.55 -7.41 16.10
CA PRO A 219 -15.99 -7.19 16.12
C PRO A 219 -16.40 -6.13 15.08
N GLY A 220 -17.54 -6.31 14.41
CA GLY A 220 -18.11 -5.38 13.43
C GLY A 220 -17.55 -5.50 12.00
N ARG A 221 -16.79 -6.56 11.66
CA ARG A 221 -16.20 -6.71 10.33
C ARG A 221 -17.20 -7.17 9.26
N TYR A 222 -18.15 -8.03 9.63
CA TYR A 222 -19.12 -8.61 8.71
C TYR A 222 -20.53 -8.10 9.02
N THR A 223 -21.34 -7.94 7.97
CA THR A 223 -22.74 -7.52 8.06
C THR A 223 -23.58 -8.43 7.17
N ALA A 224 -24.74 -8.86 7.68
CA ALA A 224 -25.69 -9.70 6.96
C ALA A 224 -27.13 -9.18 7.17
N THR A 225 -28.07 -9.60 6.33
CA THR A 225 -29.50 -9.34 6.55
C THR A 225 -30.14 -10.51 7.30
N ALA A 226 -31.23 -10.23 8.02
CA ALA A 226 -31.96 -11.23 8.81
C ALA A 226 -32.44 -12.40 7.93
N GLY A 227 -32.96 -12.13 6.73
CA GLY A 227 -33.44 -13.17 5.83
C GLY A 227 -32.34 -14.14 5.35
N LYS A 228 -31.14 -13.65 5.03
CA LYS A 228 -30.01 -14.50 4.63
C LYS A 228 -29.41 -15.26 5.83
N ALA A 229 -29.37 -14.61 6.98
CA ALA A 229 -28.95 -15.24 8.22
C ALA A 229 -29.91 -16.35 8.64
N ALA A 230 -31.22 -16.17 8.46
CA ALA A 230 -32.25 -17.17 8.75
C ALA A 230 -32.06 -18.46 7.96
N GLU A 231 -31.90 -18.36 6.64
CA GLU A 231 -31.74 -19.52 5.75
C GLU A 231 -30.53 -20.38 6.14
N VAL A 232 -29.39 -19.74 6.38
CA VAL A 232 -28.14 -20.42 6.74
C VAL A 232 -28.17 -20.93 8.18
N SER A 233 -28.78 -20.18 9.09
CA SER A 233 -28.91 -20.57 10.49
C SER A 233 -29.84 -21.77 10.63
N GLY A 234 -30.99 -21.79 9.94
CA GLY A 234 -31.94 -22.90 9.99
C GLY A 234 -31.29 -24.21 9.54
N LYS A 235 -30.62 -24.22 8.38
CA LYS A 235 -29.92 -25.42 7.88
C LYS A 235 -28.81 -25.88 8.83
N ARG A 236 -28.09 -24.95 9.44
CA ARG A 236 -27.06 -25.26 10.42
C ARG A 236 -27.64 -25.82 11.72
N LEU A 237 -28.76 -25.30 12.19
CA LEU A 237 -29.45 -25.79 13.38
C LEU A 237 -30.00 -27.19 13.14
N GLU A 238 -30.54 -27.46 11.95
CA GLU A 238 -30.94 -28.82 11.52
C GLU A 238 -29.76 -29.81 11.53
N ASP A 239 -28.61 -29.42 10.96
CA ASP A 239 -27.38 -30.24 10.98
C ASP A 239 -26.86 -30.48 12.41
N GLU A 240 -27.09 -29.52 13.32
CA GLU A 240 -26.77 -29.60 14.75
C GLU A 240 -27.86 -30.35 15.56
N GLY A 241 -28.95 -30.80 14.91
CA GLY A 241 -30.05 -31.54 15.53
C GLY A 241 -31.05 -30.68 16.32
N ILE A 242 -30.96 -29.36 16.22
CA ILE A 242 -31.79 -28.38 16.94
C ILE A 242 -32.97 -28.01 16.05
N ARG A 243 -34.19 -28.34 16.51
CA ARG A 243 -35.44 -28.10 15.75
C ARG A 243 -36.40 -27.21 16.53
N TYR A 244 -37.22 -26.49 15.78
CA TYR A 244 -38.27 -25.65 16.37
C TYR A 244 -39.52 -26.51 16.65
N GLU A 245 -39.59 -27.08 17.85
CA GLU A 245 -40.66 -28.01 18.28
C GLU A 245 -41.16 -27.68 19.70
N PRO A 246 -42.40 -28.12 20.06
CA PRO A 246 -42.98 -27.90 21.40
C PRO A 246 -42.04 -28.39 22.51
N GLY A 247 -41.63 -27.49 23.40
CA GLY A 247 -40.67 -27.74 24.48
C GLY A 247 -39.23 -27.30 24.19
N HIS A 248 -38.85 -27.10 22.91
CA HIS A 248 -37.51 -26.68 22.48
C HIS A 248 -37.47 -25.30 21.78
N HIS A 249 -38.60 -24.60 21.71
CA HIS A 249 -38.70 -23.27 21.08
C HIS A 249 -37.65 -22.27 21.61
N ASN A 250 -37.41 -22.25 22.93
CA ASN A 250 -36.45 -21.31 23.53
C ASN A 250 -35.02 -21.54 23.03
N GLU A 251 -34.61 -22.80 22.93
CA GLU A 251 -33.27 -23.20 22.51
C GLU A 251 -33.02 -22.81 21.05
N TYR A 252 -34.00 -23.07 20.18
CA TYR A 252 -33.92 -22.72 18.77
C TYR A 252 -33.91 -21.20 18.54
N VAL A 253 -34.79 -20.45 19.24
CA VAL A 253 -34.87 -18.98 19.15
C VAL A 253 -33.57 -18.34 19.65
N MET A 254 -33.04 -18.78 20.79
CA MET A 254 -31.79 -18.31 21.35
C MET A 254 -30.60 -18.59 20.42
N ARG A 255 -30.53 -19.82 19.86
CA ARG A 255 -29.45 -20.18 18.92
C ARG A 255 -29.51 -19.41 17.62
N THR A 256 -30.70 -19.13 17.12
CA THR A 256 -30.91 -18.27 15.96
C THR A 256 -30.40 -16.85 16.25
N GLY A 257 -30.76 -16.27 17.41
CA GLY A 257 -30.30 -14.95 17.84
C GLY A 257 -28.77 -14.83 17.95
N TYR A 258 -28.10 -15.85 18.49
CA TYR A 258 -26.62 -15.86 18.54
C TYR A 258 -25.97 -15.93 17.16
N LEU A 259 -26.51 -16.75 16.25
CA LEU A 259 -25.99 -16.84 14.88
C LEU A 259 -26.17 -15.51 14.13
N PHE A 260 -27.30 -14.84 14.30
CA PHE A 260 -27.57 -13.52 13.72
C PHE A 260 -26.58 -12.46 14.23
N ASN A 261 -26.30 -12.46 15.54
CA ASN A 261 -25.30 -11.56 16.11
C ASN A 261 -23.90 -11.84 15.53
N LEU A 262 -23.49 -13.11 15.48
CA LEU A 262 -22.18 -13.52 14.92
C LEU A 262 -22.01 -13.11 13.45
N TYR A 263 -23.07 -13.20 12.65
CA TYR A 263 -23.05 -12.82 11.23
C TYR A 263 -23.20 -11.31 10.98
N GLY A 264 -23.43 -10.53 12.04
CA GLY A 264 -23.51 -9.07 11.97
C GLY A 264 -24.84 -8.55 11.45
N VAL A 265 -25.96 -9.23 11.73
CA VAL A 265 -27.30 -8.71 11.43
C VAL A 265 -27.62 -7.60 12.43
N PRO A 266 -28.02 -6.38 12.01
CA PRO A 266 -28.38 -5.32 12.95
C PRO A 266 -29.45 -5.76 13.95
N GLU A 267 -29.31 -5.42 15.23
CA GLU A 267 -30.21 -5.86 16.32
C GLU A 267 -31.69 -5.56 16.02
N ALA A 268 -31.98 -4.33 15.55
CA ALA A 268 -33.34 -3.93 15.21
C ALA A 268 -33.95 -4.79 14.09
N GLU A 269 -33.14 -5.17 13.09
CA GLU A 269 -33.57 -6.04 11.98
C GLU A 269 -33.78 -7.49 12.45
N ALA A 270 -32.86 -7.99 13.29
CA ALA A 270 -32.95 -9.33 13.87
C ALA A 270 -34.18 -9.50 14.77
N VAL A 271 -34.48 -8.50 15.61
CA VAL A 271 -35.66 -8.48 16.49
C VAL A 271 -36.95 -8.38 15.67
N ALA A 272 -37.01 -7.51 14.66
CA ALA A 272 -38.18 -7.39 13.80
C ALA A 272 -38.49 -8.70 13.07
N TRP A 273 -37.46 -9.32 12.48
CA TRP A 273 -37.60 -10.62 11.83
C TRP A 273 -38.03 -11.72 12.80
N ALA A 274 -37.44 -11.78 14.00
CA ALA A 274 -37.75 -12.83 14.96
C ALA A 274 -39.19 -12.76 15.48
N ILE A 275 -39.70 -11.54 15.75
CA ILE A 275 -41.10 -11.34 16.18
C ILE A 275 -42.09 -11.88 15.14
N GLU A 276 -41.78 -11.72 13.86
CA GLU A 276 -42.59 -12.24 12.76
C GLU A 276 -42.41 -13.76 12.59
N ALA A 277 -41.17 -14.25 12.59
CA ALA A 277 -40.84 -15.66 12.35
C ALA A 277 -41.26 -16.61 13.48
N PHE A 278 -41.32 -16.12 14.72
CA PHE A 278 -41.66 -16.89 15.92
C PHE A 278 -42.90 -16.31 16.62
N ALA A 279 -43.87 -15.84 15.84
CA ALA A 279 -45.08 -15.19 16.35
C ALA A 279 -45.88 -16.06 17.34
N ASP A 280 -45.81 -17.39 17.19
CA ASP A 280 -46.42 -18.40 18.04
C ASP A 280 -45.75 -18.53 19.43
N TYR A 281 -44.49 -18.12 19.57
CA TYR A 281 -43.71 -18.16 20.82
C TYR A 281 -43.88 -16.90 21.69
N GLY A 282 -44.60 -15.89 21.18
CA GLY A 282 -44.93 -14.65 21.89
C GLY A 282 -43.90 -13.54 21.68
N ALA A 283 -44.36 -12.42 21.11
CA ALA A 283 -43.51 -11.31 20.67
C ALA A 283 -42.61 -10.71 21.79
N GLU A 284 -43.09 -10.62 23.04
CA GLU A 284 -42.28 -10.12 24.15
C GLU A 284 -41.13 -11.08 24.53
N ASN A 285 -41.38 -12.40 24.50
CA ASN A 285 -40.40 -13.42 24.84
C ASN A 285 -39.32 -13.54 23.75
N VAL A 286 -39.72 -13.49 22.48
CA VAL A 286 -38.82 -13.51 21.34
C VAL A 286 -37.94 -12.25 21.30
N GLY A 287 -38.57 -11.07 21.45
CA GLY A 287 -37.87 -9.79 21.42
C GLY A 287 -36.85 -9.66 22.54
N SER A 288 -37.18 -10.08 23.77
CA SER A 288 -36.24 -10.06 24.90
C SER A 288 -35.07 -11.05 24.72
N THR A 289 -35.34 -12.24 24.16
CA THR A 289 -34.32 -13.26 23.86
C THR A 289 -33.31 -12.78 22.82
N PHE A 290 -33.78 -12.17 21.73
CA PHE A 290 -32.91 -11.63 20.69
C PHE A 290 -32.08 -10.45 21.22
N ARG A 291 -32.66 -9.50 21.96
CA ARG A 291 -31.88 -8.41 22.59
C ARG A 291 -30.80 -8.95 23.53
N SER A 292 -31.08 -10.03 24.27
CA SER A 292 -30.09 -10.68 25.12
C SER A 292 -28.93 -11.30 24.33
N CYS A 293 -29.16 -11.78 23.10
CA CYS A 293 -28.10 -12.34 22.25
C CYS A 293 -27.12 -11.25 21.74
N TYR A 294 -27.55 -9.99 21.75
CA TYR A 294 -26.80 -8.82 21.27
C TYR A 294 -26.12 -8.02 22.40
N ALA A 295 -26.30 -8.42 23.67
CA ALA A 295 -25.69 -7.75 24.81
C ALA A 295 -24.15 -7.77 24.85
N GLY A 296 -23.51 -8.61 24.02
CA GLY A 296 -22.05 -8.66 23.86
C GLY A 296 -21.58 -8.06 22.53
N GLU A 297 -21.15 -6.79 22.55
CA GLU A 297 -20.66 -6.06 21.35
C GLU A 297 -19.38 -6.68 20.75
N GLU A 298 -18.62 -7.47 21.53
CA GLU A 298 -17.38 -8.11 21.09
C GLU A 298 -17.59 -9.27 20.09
N GLU A 299 -18.80 -9.82 19.98
CA GLU A 299 -19.09 -10.98 19.10
C GLU A 299 -19.82 -10.58 17.81
N HIS A 300 -20.37 -9.37 17.76
CA HIS A 300 -21.14 -8.89 16.63
C HIS A 300 -20.30 -8.86 15.35
N GLY A 301 -20.80 -9.45 14.25
CA GLY A 301 -20.12 -9.40 12.95
C GLY A 301 -18.72 -10.02 12.95
N SER A 302 -18.46 -10.97 13.86
CA SER A 302 -17.16 -11.64 14.01
C SER A 302 -16.99 -12.85 13.08
N VAL A 303 -18.08 -13.35 12.49
CA VAL A 303 -18.10 -14.52 11.60
C VAL A 303 -18.76 -14.17 10.27
N ARG A 304 -18.10 -14.54 9.16
CA ARG A 304 -18.70 -14.40 7.83
C ARG A 304 -19.84 -15.40 7.65
N LEU A 305 -21.01 -14.96 7.18
CA LEU A 305 -22.13 -15.83 6.84
C LEU A 305 -21.69 -16.93 5.83
N PRO A 306 -21.83 -18.22 6.17
CA PRO A 306 -21.53 -19.32 5.25
C PRO A 306 -22.36 -19.22 3.96
N ARG A 307 -21.76 -19.53 2.80
CA ARG A 307 -22.52 -19.65 1.55
C ARG A 307 -23.38 -20.91 1.63
N SER A 308 -24.72 -20.81 1.58
CA SER A 308 -25.61 -21.98 1.57
C SER A 308 -25.16 -22.96 0.47
N ALA A 309 -24.84 -24.21 0.82
CA ALA A 309 -24.69 -25.27 -0.16
C ALA A 309 -26.07 -25.49 -0.81
N GLY A 310 -26.23 -24.99 -2.04
CA GLY A 310 -27.51 -24.91 -2.73
C GLY A 310 -28.02 -26.29 -3.15
N GLY A 311 -29.28 -26.56 -2.82
CA GLY A 311 -30.10 -27.52 -3.57
C GLY A 311 -30.25 -27.07 -5.02
N LYS A 312 -30.49 -28.04 -5.90
CA LYS A 312 -30.40 -28.03 -7.36
C LYS A 312 -31.01 -26.84 -8.15
N GLY A 313 -31.79 -25.94 -7.55
CA GLY A 313 -32.22 -24.68 -8.19
C GLY A 313 -31.12 -23.60 -8.24
N ARG A 314 -29.99 -23.80 -7.55
CA ARG A 314 -28.86 -22.87 -7.55
C ARG A 314 -27.87 -23.10 -8.68
N TRP A 315 -27.88 -24.24 -9.37
CA TRP A 315 -26.88 -24.47 -10.44
C TRP A 315 -27.07 -23.50 -11.60
N GLU A 316 -28.32 -23.24 -12.01
CA GLU A 316 -28.64 -22.25 -13.05
C GLU A 316 -28.47 -20.79 -12.56
N ALA A 317 -28.74 -20.50 -11.28
CA ALA A 317 -28.58 -19.15 -10.72
C ALA A 317 -27.15 -18.81 -10.27
N ASP A 318 -26.34 -19.80 -9.88
CA ASP A 318 -24.90 -19.64 -9.59
C ASP A 318 -24.06 -19.65 -10.88
N GLU A 319 -24.48 -20.33 -11.96
CA GLU A 319 -23.91 -20.09 -13.31
C GLU A 319 -24.14 -18.65 -13.74
N ALA A 320 -25.39 -18.15 -13.62
CA ALA A 320 -25.74 -16.78 -14.00
C ALA A 320 -25.05 -15.69 -13.14
N ASN A 321 -24.54 -16.04 -11.95
CA ASN A 321 -23.88 -15.11 -11.03
C ASN A 321 -22.36 -15.36 -10.88
N LYS A 322 -21.81 -16.32 -11.64
CA LYS A 322 -20.38 -16.55 -11.75
C LYS A 322 -19.76 -15.37 -12.52
N PRO A 323 -18.69 -14.75 -12.01
CA PRO A 323 -17.99 -13.74 -12.77
C PRO A 323 -17.49 -14.34 -14.09
N ALA A 324 -17.55 -13.56 -15.16
CA ALA A 324 -17.05 -13.96 -16.46
C ALA A 324 -15.62 -14.50 -16.35
N GLU A 325 -15.34 -15.60 -17.05
CA GLU A 325 -13.99 -16.15 -17.14
C GLU A 325 -13.10 -15.22 -17.99
N VAL A 326 -11.78 -15.31 -17.80
CA VAL A 326 -10.81 -14.44 -18.49
C VAL A 326 -11.01 -14.50 -20.00
N GLU A 327 -11.18 -15.69 -20.58
CA GLU A 327 -11.43 -15.90 -22.01
C GLU A 327 -12.68 -15.16 -22.51
N ALA A 328 -13.74 -15.08 -21.69
CA ALA A 328 -14.95 -14.34 -22.02
C ALA A 328 -14.75 -12.82 -21.93
N ILE A 329 -13.92 -12.36 -20.99
CA ILE A 329 -13.51 -10.95 -20.90
C ILE A 329 -12.69 -10.59 -22.14
N GLU A 330 -11.69 -11.39 -22.49
CA GLU A 330 -10.83 -11.18 -23.66
C GLU A 330 -11.62 -11.14 -24.97
N ALA A 331 -12.48 -12.13 -25.21
CA ALA A 331 -13.33 -12.18 -26.40
C ALA A 331 -14.28 -10.98 -26.47
N PHE A 332 -14.84 -10.55 -25.33
CA PHE A 332 -15.66 -9.36 -25.26
C PHE A 332 -14.85 -8.11 -25.60
N LEU A 333 -13.70 -7.89 -24.94
CA LEU A 333 -12.85 -6.73 -25.19
C LEU A 333 -12.44 -6.63 -26.66
N PHE A 334 -11.98 -7.73 -27.26
CA PHE A 334 -11.65 -7.79 -28.70
C PHE A 334 -12.84 -7.43 -29.61
N SER A 335 -14.07 -7.75 -29.21
CA SER A 335 -15.25 -7.37 -29.97
C SER A 335 -15.59 -5.88 -29.90
N GLN A 336 -15.12 -5.18 -28.86
CA GLN A 336 -15.48 -3.78 -28.60
C GLN A 336 -14.48 -2.79 -29.19
N ALA A 337 -13.19 -3.13 -29.15
CA ALA A 337 -12.10 -2.23 -29.50
C ALA A 337 -10.80 -3.01 -29.72
N GLU A 338 -9.85 -2.33 -30.35
CA GLU A 338 -8.46 -2.75 -30.37
C GLU A 338 -7.68 -2.06 -29.24
N PHE A 339 -6.78 -2.81 -28.62
CA PHE A 339 -5.96 -2.34 -27.52
C PHE A 339 -4.49 -2.51 -27.88
N ARG A 340 -3.65 -1.60 -27.40
CA ARG A 340 -2.19 -1.74 -27.45
C ARG A 340 -1.56 -1.04 -26.26
N HIS A 341 -0.45 -1.56 -25.77
CA HIS A 341 0.29 -0.97 -24.68
C HIS A 341 1.48 -0.19 -25.23
N ASN A 342 1.42 1.12 -25.17
CA ASN A 342 2.48 1.99 -25.64
C ASN A 342 3.68 1.90 -24.70
N VAL A 343 4.78 1.33 -25.17
CA VAL A 343 5.98 1.09 -24.34
C VAL A 343 6.77 2.35 -24.02
N ILE A 344 6.49 3.47 -24.71
CA ILE A 344 7.16 4.76 -24.50
C ILE A 344 6.44 5.56 -23.43
N THR A 345 5.12 5.70 -23.55
CA THR A 345 4.30 6.42 -22.57
C THR A 345 3.88 5.55 -21.39
N HIS A 346 4.11 4.23 -21.45
CA HIS A 346 3.68 3.23 -20.47
C HIS A 346 2.16 3.20 -20.24
N HIS A 347 1.38 3.71 -21.19
CA HIS A 347 -0.08 3.73 -21.12
C HIS A 347 -0.71 2.73 -22.09
N CYS A 348 -1.84 2.14 -21.67
CA CYS A 348 -2.69 1.43 -22.62
C CYS A 348 -3.41 2.44 -23.51
N GLU A 349 -3.52 2.12 -24.79
CA GLU A 349 -4.27 2.87 -25.78
C GLU A 349 -5.41 2.01 -26.31
N ILE A 350 -6.51 2.65 -26.67
CA ILE A 350 -7.72 2.02 -27.18
C ILE A 350 -8.12 2.66 -28.52
N ARG A 351 -8.55 1.84 -29.47
CA ARG A 351 -9.24 2.28 -30.68
C ARG A 351 -10.59 1.58 -30.74
N TRP A 352 -11.66 2.34 -30.55
CA TRP A 352 -13.02 1.84 -30.74
C TRP A 352 -13.25 1.43 -32.20
N THR A 353 -14.07 0.42 -32.45
CA THR A 353 -14.28 -0.15 -33.80
C THR A 353 -14.71 0.88 -34.86
N GLU A 354 -15.35 1.97 -34.46
CA GLU A 354 -15.82 3.04 -35.35
C GLU A 354 -14.87 4.26 -35.41
N GLU A 355 -13.79 4.26 -34.64
CA GLU A 355 -12.83 5.37 -34.56
C GLU A 355 -11.56 5.11 -35.39
N ALA A 356 -11.01 6.17 -35.99
CA ALA A 356 -9.88 6.05 -36.90
C ALA A 356 -8.53 5.82 -36.19
N GLY A 357 -8.38 6.29 -34.95
CA GLY A 357 -7.09 6.37 -34.25
C GLY A 357 -7.11 5.76 -32.86
N PHE A 358 -5.93 5.41 -32.37
CA PHE A 358 -5.73 5.01 -30.97
C PHE A 358 -5.67 6.25 -30.08
N LEU A 359 -6.38 6.21 -28.96
CA LEU A 359 -6.39 7.23 -27.93
C LEU A 359 -5.94 6.63 -26.59
N PRO A 360 -5.41 7.45 -25.65
CA PRO A 360 -5.11 6.97 -24.30
C PRO A 360 -6.35 6.36 -23.65
N LEU A 361 -6.23 5.14 -23.12
CA LEU A 361 -7.31 4.47 -22.42
C LEU A 361 -7.60 5.20 -21.10
N THR A 362 -8.81 5.71 -20.95
CA THR A 362 -9.24 6.42 -19.74
C THR A 362 -10.05 5.53 -18.80
N ASP A 363 -10.16 5.93 -17.53
CA ASP A 363 -11.06 5.25 -16.58
C ASP A 363 -12.52 5.24 -17.06
N ARG A 364 -12.94 6.25 -17.84
CA ARG A 364 -14.28 6.29 -18.44
C ARG A 364 -14.47 5.18 -19.47
N ASP A 365 -13.44 4.89 -20.26
CA ASP A 365 -13.47 3.83 -21.26
C ASP A 365 -13.55 2.46 -20.58
N VAL A 366 -12.74 2.23 -19.54
CA VAL A 366 -12.77 0.99 -18.74
C VAL A 366 -14.13 0.79 -18.08
N ASN A 367 -14.71 1.85 -17.49
CA ASN A 367 -16.06 1.79 -16.91
C ASN A 367 -17.14 1.55 -17.99
N THR A 368 -16.95 2.05 -19.20
CA THR A 368 -17.84 1.80 -20.33
C THR A 368 -17.79 0.33 -20.77
N LEU A 369 -16.59 -0.24 -20.92
CA LEU A 369 -16.37 -1.66 -21.22
C LEU A 369 -17.00 -2.54 -20.13
N TRP A 370 -16.74 -2.22 -18.86
CA TRP A 370 -17.34 -2.89 -17.71
C TRP A 370 -18.87 -2.86 -17.75
N GLY A 371 -19.45 -1.68 -17.99
CA GLY A 371 -20.90 -1.50 -18.04
C GLY A 371 -21.55 -2.22 -19.22
N ARG A 372 -20.89 -2.27 -20.38
CA ARG A 372 -21.37 -3.01 -21.55
C ARG A 372 -21.29 -4.52 -21.30
N MET A 373 -20.17 -5.02 -20.80
CA MET A 373 -19.97 -6.44 -20.53
C MET A 373 -20.98 -7.00 -19.52
N ASN A 374 -21.23 -6.26 -18.43
CA ASN A 374 -22.25 -6.66 -17.43
C ASN A 374 -23.67 -6.73 -18.01
N LYS A 375 -23.95 -6.00 -19.10
CA LYS A 375 -25.26 -6.01 -19.76
C LYS A 375 -25.38 -7.10 -20.83
N THR A 376 -24.28 -7.47 -21.50
CA THR A 376 -24.33 -8.33 -22.69
C THR A 376 -23.76 -9.72 -22.48
N VAL A 377 -22.72 -9.87 -21.67
CA VAL A 377 -22.00 -11.15 -21.48
C VAL A 377 -22.32 -11.76 -20.13
N GLY A 378 -22.32 -10.95 -19.08
CA GLY A 378 -22.56 -11.42 -17.72
C GLY A 378 -21.74 -10.64 -16.70
N ARG A 379 -21.91 -11.00 -15.44
CA ARG A 379 -21.31 -10.28 -14.32
C ARG A 379 -19.78 -10.27 -14.43
N VAL A 380 -19.14 -9.10 -14.31
CA VAL A 380 -17.68 -8.97 -14.28
C VAL A 380 -17.27 -7.89 -13.28
N TYR A 381 -16.16 -8.08 -12.58
CA TYR A 381 -15.61 -7.04 -11.71
C TYR A 381 -14.72 -6.09 -12.51
N LEU A 382 -14.76 -4.80 -12.18
CA LEU A 382 -13.92 -3.80 -12.82
C LEU A 382 -12.42 -4.15 -12.71
N THR A 383 -12.01 -4.73 -11.59
CA THR A 383 -10.64 -5.20 -11.36
C THR A 383 -10.21 -6.29 -12.35
N ASP A 384 -11.14 -7.15 -12.79
CA ASP A 384 -10.80 -8.23 -13.72
C ASP A 384 -10.52 -7.65 -15.11
N ILE A 385 -11.28 -6.62 -15.52
CA ILE A 385 -11.02 -5.89 -16.76
C ILE A 385 -9.67 -5.19 -16.71
N TYR A 386 -9.34 -4.49 -15.61
CA TYR A 386 -8.01 -3.91 -15.45
C TYR A 386 -6.90 -4.98 -15.51
N ASN A 387 -7.09 -6.12 -14.85
CA ASN A 387 -6.10 -7.20 -14.89
C ASN A 387 -5.87 -7.74 -16.30
N VAL A 388 -6.93 -7.89 -17.10
CA VAL A 388 -6.82 -8.33 -18.51
C VAL A 388 -6.15 -7.26 -19.36
N ILE A 389 -6.53 -6.00 -19.23
CA ILE A 389 -5.94 -4.87 -19.97
C ILE A 389 -4.45 -4.70 -19.66
N HIS A 390 -4.01 -4.99 -18.44
CA HIS A 390 -2.60 -4.91 -18.03
C HIS A 390 -1.85 -6.26 -18.16
N SER A 391 -2.41 -7.22 -18.90
CA SER A 391 -1.80 -8.53 -19.17
C SER A 391 -1.29 -8.65 -20.61
N GLU A 392 -0.74 -9.83 -20.96
CA GLU A 392 -0.28 -10.16 -22.32
C GLU A 392 -1.38 -10.10 -23.39
N PHE A 393 -2.65 -10.06 -22.98
CA PHE A 393 -3.79 -9.82 -23.86
C PHE A 393 -3.61 -8.53 -24.69
N VAL A 394 -3.09 -7.46 -24.08
CA VAL A 394 -2.83 -6.21 -24.78
C VAL A 394 -1.40 -6.24 -25.35
N PRO A 395 -1.23 -6.26 -26.69
CA PRO A 395 0.09 -6.34 -27.30
C PRO A 395 0.91 -5.08 -27.01
N LEU A 396 2.21 -5.25 -26.79
CA LEU A 396 3.16 -4.15 -26.69
C LEU A 396 3.28 -3.44 -28.04
N PHE A 397 3.34 -2.12 -28.02
CA PHE A 397 3.46 -1.27 -29.19
C PHE A 397 4.53 -0.21 -28.98
N ASN A 398 5.52 -0.18 -29.87
CA ASN A 398 6.50 0.90 -29.95
C ASN A 398 6.13 1.82 -31.13
N PRO A 399 5.68 3.06 -30.88
CA PRO A 399 5.26 4.00 -31.91
C PRO A 399 6.39 4.37 -32.88
N PHE A 400 7.62 4.49 -32.37
CA PHE A 400 8.78 4.82 -33.19
C PHE A 400 9.11 3.64 -34.10
N GLN A 401 9.35 2.46 -33.53
CA GLN A 401 9.65 1.25 -34.32
C GLN A 401 8.59 1.01 -35.40
N SER A 402 7.30 1.10 -35.03
CA SER A 402 6.20 0.97 -35.98
C SER A 402 6.27 2.00 -37.11
N TYR A 403 6.60 3.26 -36.82
CA TYR A 403 6.73 4.27 -37.87
C TYR A 403 7.87 3.93 -38.84
N PHE A 404 9.06 3.60 -38.30
CA PHE A 404 10.25 3.30 -39.11
C PHE A 404 10.11 2.02 -39.94
N ASP A 405 9.40 1.01 -39.44
CA ASP A 405 9.17 -0.26 -40.16
C ASP A 405 8.28 -0.12 -41.40
N HIS A 406 7.46 0.94 -41.47
CA HIS A 406 6.57 1.21 -42.61
C HIS A 406 7.14 2.24 -43.59
N LEU A 407 8.35 2.76 -43.36
CA LEU A 407 8.96 3.72 -44.26
C LEU A 407 9.36 3.08 -45.60
N PRO A 408 9.25 3.83 -46.71
CA PRO A 408 9.83 3.39 -47.98
C PRO A 408 11.36 3.32 -47.90
N SER A 409 11.98 2.61 -48.83
CA SER A 409 13.44 2.66 -48.97
C SER A 409 13.87 4.02 -49.53
N TRP A 410 14.94 4.60 -48.98
CA TRP A 410 15.56 5.78 -49.56
C TRP A 410 16.21 5.45 -50.91
N ASP A 411 16.16 6.39 -51.85
CA ASP A 411 16.67 6.23 -53.22
C ASP A 411 18.20 6.28 -53.33
N GLY A 412 18.89 6.66 -52.25
CA GLY A 412 20.34 6.77 -52.21
C GLY A 412 20.92 8.02 -52.86
N VAL A 413 20.08 8.90 -53.43
CA VAL A 413 20.50 10.03 -54.27
C VAL A 413 19.89 11.35 -53.81
N SER A 414 18.59 11.36 -53.48
CA SER A 414 17.91 12.56 -52.98
C SER A 414 18.43 12.98 -51.61
N ASP A 415 18.38 14.29 -51.31
CA ASP A 415 18.77 14.83 -49.99
C ASP A 415 17.61 15.52 -49.23
N PRO A 416 16.50 14.82 -48.91
CA PRO A 416 15.37 15.41 -48.18
C PRO A 416 15.75 16.10 -46.85
N ILE A 417 16.74 15.59 -46.11
CA ILE A 417 17.25 16.20 -44.87
C ILE A 417 17.92 17.54 -45.19
N GLY A 418 18.72 17.61 -46.26
CA GLY A 418 19.31 18.86 -46.75
C GLY A 418 18.24 19.87 -47.20
N ASP A 419 17.23 19.42 -47.94
CA ASP A 419 16.10 20.24 -48.36
C ASP A 419 15.29 20.77 -47.15
N LEU A 420 15.13 19.94 -46.11
CA LEU A 420 14.50 20.35 -44.85
C LEU A 420 15.35 21.38 -44.11
N ALA A 421 16.68 21.21 -44.06
CA ALA A 421 17.59 22.20 -43.48
C ALA A 421 17.50 23.56 -44.21
N ASP A 422 17.28 23.56 -45.53
CA ASP A 422 17.12 24.79 -46.32
C ASP A 422 15.86 25.59 -46.04
N THR A 423 14.92 25.02 -45.28
CA THR A 423 13.77 25.78 -44.78
C THR A 423 14.16 26.77 -43.69
N VAL A 424 15.34 26.61 -43.08
CA VAL A 424 15.92 27.52 -42.08
C VAL A 424 17.08 28.28 -42.73
N HIS A 425 16.94 29.60 -42.83
CA HIS A 425 17.97 30.48 -43.38
C HIS A 425 18.84 31.07 -42.27
N VAL A 426 20.08 30.60 -42.16
CA VAL A 426 21.03 31.09 -41.15
C VAL A 426 21.78 32.33 -41.64
N LYS A 427 22.25 33.16 -40.70
CA LYS A 427 23.10 34.33 -41.01
C LYS A 427 24.56 33.95 -41.27
N SER A 428 24.97 32.80 -40.74
CA SER A 428 26.30 32.22 -40.92
C SER A 428 26.36 31.33 -42.17
N ASP A 429 27.26 30.34 -42.21
CA ASP A 429 27.36 29.39 -43.32
C ASP A 429 26.18 28.42 -43.33
N GLN A 430 25.40 28.43 -44.42
CA GLN A 430 24.26 27.53 -44.63
C GLN A 430 24.72 26.07 -44.82
N ALA A 431 25.88 25.83 -45.42
CA ALA A 431 26.40 24.47 -45.62
C ALA A 431 26.82 23.85 -44.28
N GLU A 432 27.40 24.65 -43.37
CA GLU A 432 27.71 24.25 -42.00
C GLU A 432 26.43 23.88 -41.23
N PHE A 433 25.36 24.70 -41.35
CA PHE A 433 24.06 24.37 -40.75
C PHE A 433 23.49 23.05 -41.29
N ARG A 434 23.53 22.82 -42.60
CA ARG A 434 23.05 21.57 -43.21
C ARG A 434 23.77 20.34 -42.64
N ASP A 435 25.10 20.40 -42.51
CA ASP A 435 25.88 19.29 -41.99
C ASP A 435 25.56 18.99 -40.52
N TYR A 436 25.53 20.04 -39.69
CA TYR A 436 25.24 19.89 -38.26
C TYR A 436 23.80 19.45 -38.02
N PHE A 437 22.84 19.98 -38.79
CA PHE A 437 21.45 19.53 -38.75
C PHE A 437 21.33 18.06 -39.16
N ARG A 438 22.01 17.62 -40.23
CA ARG A 438 21.98 16.21 -40.65
C ARG A 438 22.52 15.29 -39.56
N LYS A 439 23.68 15.62 -38.96
CA LYS A 439 24.25 14.84 -37.85
C LYS A 439 23.30 14.77 -36.67
N TRP A 440 22.80 15.92 -36.22
CA TRP A 440 21.86 16.00 -35.10
C TRP A 440 20.56 15.24 -35.37
N PHE A 441 19.97 15.41 -36.55
CA PHE A 441 18.71 14.78 -36.93
C PHE A 441 18.84 13.26 -37.10
N VAL A 442 19.91 12.79 -37.76
CA VAL A 442 20.20 11.34 -37.85
C VAL A 442 20.48 10.75 -36.47
N GLY A 443 21.08 11.53 -35.55
CA GLY A 443 21.31 11.14 -34.16
C GLY A 443 20.05 10.92 -33.33
N ILE A 444 18.90 11.48 -33.74
CA ILE A 444 17.60 11.23 -33.07
C ILE A 444 17.20 9.75 -33.20
N LEU A 445 17.39 9.16 -34.38
CA LEU A 445 16.91 7.82 -34.69
C LEU A 445 17.47 6.72 -33.78
N PRO A 446 18.80 6.59 -33.59
CA PRO A 446 19.34 5.59 -32.68
C PRO A 446 18.90 5.85 -31.23
N ALA A 447 18.74 7.11 -30.80
CA ALA A 447 18.22 7.39 -29.45
C ALA A 447 16.79 6.87 -29.25
N LEU A 448 15.97 6.81 -30.30
CA LEU A 448 14.61 6.28 -30.24
C LEU A 448 14.54 4.74 -30.35
N LEU A 449 15.52 4.10 -30.99
CA LEU A 449 15.46 2.70 -31.42
C LEU A 449 16.50 1.78 -30.75
N ASP A 450 17.53 2.34 -30.12
CA ASP A 450 18.60 1.63 -29.43
C ASP A 450 18.73 2.18 -28.00
N ASP A 451 18.45 1.33 -27.00
CA ASP A 451 18.44 1.71 -25.59
C ASP A 451 19.83 1.99 -24.99
N THR A 452 20.89 1.87 -25.80
CA THR A 452 22.28 2.16 -25.43
C THR A 452 22.80 3.50 -25.94
N VAL A 453 22.06 4.16 -26.84
CA VAL A 453 22.48 5.39 -27.52
C VAL A 453 21.66 6.57 -27.02
N VAL A 454 22.34 7.70 -26.79
CA VAL A 454 21.72 8.99 -26.50
C VAL A 454 22.33 10.06 -27.40
N ASN A 455 21.51 11.00 -27.88
CA ASN A 455 21.97 12.12 -28.67
C ASN A 455 22.54 13.20 -27.75
N HIS A 456 23.83 13.52 -27.88
CA HIS A 456 24.52 14.43 -26.95
C HIS A 456 24.45 15.89 -27.40
N GLU A 457 23.97 16.14 -28.61
CA GLU A 457 23.99 17.43 -29.27
C GLU A 457 22.63 18.13 -29.14
N ILE A 458 22.69 19.44 -28.91
CA ILE A 458 21.55 20.33 -28.70
C ILE A 458 21.57 21.36 -29.82
N LEU A 459 20.60 21.26 -30.73
CA LEU A 459 20.43 22.24 -31.81
C LEU A 459 19.72 23.48 -31.28
N VAL A 460 20.35 24.65 -31.38
CA VAL A 460 19.80 25.90 -30.84
C VAL A 460 19.59 26.93 -31.95
N LEU A 461 18.36 27.40 -32.12
CA LEU A 461 18.04 28.46 -33.07
C LEU A 461 17.91 29.80 -32.33
N ILE A 462 18.80 30.73 -32.64
CA ILE A 462 18.80 32.09 -32.11
C ILE A 462 18.26 33.03 -33.19
N GLY A 463 17.34 33.93 -32.86
CA GLY A 463 16.84 34.90 -33.82
C GLY A 463 15.72 35.75 -33.24
N GLU A 464 15.10 36.60 -34.04
CA GLU A 464 13.98 37.41 -33.55
C GLU A 464 12.76 36.53 -33.16
N GLN A 465 11.89 37.08 -32.32
CA GLN A 465 10.64 36.43 -31.95
C GLN A 465 9.70 36.38 -33.17
N GLY A 466 8.89 35.34 -33.28
CA GLY A 466 7.92 35.19 -34.38
C GLY A 466 8.47 34.55 -35.66
N LEU A 467 9.74 34.15 -35.71
CA LEU A 467 10.34 33.44 -36.86
C LEU A 467 9.99 31.95 -36.94
N TYR A 468 8.94 31.47 -36.28
CA TYR A 468 8.53 30.05 -36.27
C TYR A 468 9.56 29.05 -35.69
N LYS A 469 10.54 29.47 -34.88
CA LYS A 469 11.61 28.60 -34.34
C LYS A 469 11.07 27.34 -33.61
N THR A 470 10.25 27.53 -32.56
CA THR A 470 9.65 26.40 -31.82
C THR A 470 8.70 25.60 -32.72
N THR A 471 7.91 26.29 -33.55
CA THR A 471 7.00 25.65 -34.50
C THR A 471 7.73 24.73 -35.46
N TRP A 472 8.88 25.15 -35.99
CA TRP A 472 9.70 24.37 -36.89
C TRP A 472 10.21 23.09 -36.24
N PHE A 473 10.72 23.18 -35.01
CA PHE A 473 11.11 22.00 -34.23
C PHE A 473 9.95 21.03 -33.99
N ASN A 474 8.77 21.53 -33.63
CA ASN A 474 7.56 20.71 -33.47
C ASN A 474 7.16 20.02 -34.78
N PHE A 475 7.36 20.69 -35.92
CA PHE A 475 7.05 20.18 -37.24
C PHE A 475 8.10 19.20 -37.79
N LEU A 476 9.23 18.99 -37.11
CA LEU A 476 10.17 17.91 -37.46
C LEU A 476 9.57 16.52 -37.20
N LEU A 477 8.67 16.40 -36.22
CA LEU A 477 7.94 15.16 -35.99
C LEU A 477 6.73 15.06 -36.94
N PRO A 478 6.54 13.90 -37.58
CA PRO A 478 5.36 13.65 -38.41
C PRO A 478 4.08 13.72 -37.55
N PRO A 479 2.91 13.97 -38.15
CA PRO A 479 1.65 14.14 -37.41
C PRO A 479 1.36 13.04 -36.38
N GLU A 480 1.69 11.78 -36.70
CA GLU A 480 1.46 10.62 -35.84
C GLU A 480 2.41 10.56 -34.63
N LEU A 481 3.58 11.19 -34.72
CA LEU A 481 4.59 11.24 -33.65
C LEU A 481 4.66 12.62 -32.98
N ARG A 482 3.86 13.59 -33.40
CA ARG A 482 3.92 14.96 -32.90
C ARG A 482 3.58 15.08 -31.41
N CYS A 483 2.84 14.12 -30.85
CA CYS A 483 2.60 14.04 -29.41
C CYS A 483 3.87 13.78 -28.58
N TYR A 484 4.97 13.33 -29.21
CA TYR A 484 6.27 13.12 -28.58
C TYR A 484 7.18 14.36 -28.63
N PHE A 485 6.63 15.52 -28.97
CA PHE A 485 7.31 16.81 -28.84
C PHE A 485 6.89 17.49 -27.53
N TYR A 486 7.87 17.91 -26.74
CA TYR A 486 7.64 18.62 -25.48
C TYR A 486 8.33 19.96 -25.46
N THR A 487 7.57 21.02 -25.18
CA THR A 487 8.11 22.36 -24.94
C THR A 487 8.32 22.56 -23.45
N LYS A 488 9.56 22.90 -23.08
CA LYS A 488 9.95 23.23 -21.72
C LYS A 488 10.30 24.70 -21.59
N THR A 489 9.61 25.40 -20.71
CA THR A 489 9.96 26.74 -20.26
C THR A 489 10.82 26.68 -19.00
N ASN A 490 11.65 27.69 -18.77
CA ASN A 490 12.57 27.70 -17.64
C ASN A 490 11.81 27.79 -16.31
N SER A 491 12.01 26.80 -15.43
CA SER A 491 11.30 26.66 -14.15
C SER A 491 12.21 26.78 -12.91
N ASP A 492 13.42 27.32 -13.07
CA ASP A 492 14.47 27.49 -12.03
C ASP A 492 14.98 26.19 -11.36
N ARG A 493 14.26 25.07 -11.47
CA ARG A 493 14.62 23.76 -10.88
C ARG A 493 14.17 22.60 -11.74
N LEU A 494 15.09 21.68 -11.96
CA LEU A 494 14.75 20.33 -12.42
C LEU A 494 14.05 19.54 -11.31
N ASN A 495 12.89 19.00 -11.65
CA ASN A 495 12.10 18.13 -10.77
C ASN A 495 12.15 16.67 -11.29
N LYS A 496 11.40 15.78 -10.62
CA LYS A 496 11.34 14.37 -11.04
C LYS A 496 10.60 14.17 -12.36
N ASP A 497 9.59 14.99 -12.62
CA ASP A 497 8.77 14.92 -13.83
C ASP A 497 9.63 15.22 -15.07
N ASP A 498 10.62 16.09 -14.92
CA ASP A 498 11.60 16.42 -15.96
C ASP A 498 12.50 15.24 -16.34
N LEU A 499 12.73 14.31 -15.41
CA LEU A 499 13.45 13.07 -15.72
C LEU A 499 12.55 12.13 -16.53
N PHE A 500 11.27 12.01 -16.20
CA PHE A 500 10.34 11.19 -16.99
C PHE A 500 10.12 11.76 -18.40
N SER A 501 10.21 13.08 -18.58
CA SER A 501 10.18 13.68 -19.92
C SER A 501 11.28 13.13 -20.84
N LEU A 502 12.44 12.74 -20.30
CA LEU A 502 13.54 12.12 -21.06
C LEU A 502 13.17 10.76 -21.66
N THR A 503 12.20 10.09 -21.06
CA THR A 503 11.80 8.72 -21.39
C THR A 503 10.54 8.69 -22.25
N GLU A 504 9.76 9.78 -22.22
CA GLU A 504 8.45 9.87 -22.86
C GLU A 504 8.45 10.68 -24.15
N PHE A 505 9.39 11.64 -24.33
CA PHE A 505 9.39 12.53 -25.49
C PHE A 505 10.61 12.34 -26.38
N ALA A 506 10.38 12.30 -27.70
CA ALA A 506 11.43 12.19 -28.70
C ALA A 506 12.24 13.48 -28.85
N LEU A 507 11.55 14.62 -28.78
CA LEU A 507 12.15 15.94 -28.87
C LEU A 507 11.71 16.82 -27.71
N ILE A 508 12.69 17.32 -26.96
CA ILE A 508 12.48 18.29 -25.89
C ILE A 508 13.05 19.63 -26.34
N CYS A 509 12.16 20.60 -26.54
CA CYS A 509 12.49 21.96 -26.94
C CYS A 509 12.51 22.89 -25.73
N PHE A 510 13.67 23.44 -25.42
CA PHE A 510 13.83 24.48 -24.40
C PHE A 510 13.61 25.86 -25.00
N GLU A 511 12.51 26.50 -24.62
CA GLU A 511 12.24 27.89 -25.00
C GLU A 511 12.98 28.87 -24.08
N GLU A 512 13.41 29.98 -24.67
CA GLU A 512 14.19 31.03 -23.98
C GLU A 512 15.45 30.45 -23.32
N LEU A 513 16.13 29.54 -24.02
CA LEU A 513 17.34 28.88 -23.53
C LEU A 513 18.44 29.91 -23.22
N ASP A 514 18.45 31.02 -23.94
CA ASP A 514 19.33 32.16 -23.75
C ASP A 514 19.05 32.96 -22.46
N GLY A 515 17.91 32.74 -21.82
CA GLY A 515 17.58 33.26 -20.48
C GLY A 515 18.02 32.36 -19.33
N MET A 516 18.55 31.16 -19.61
CA MET A 516 18.97 30.22 -18.57
C MET A 516 20.22 30.69 -17.82
N ARG A 517 20.21 30.46 -16.50
CA ARG A 517 21.35 30.73 -15.63
C ARG A 517 22.46 29.68 -15.88
N PRO A 518 23.73 29.99 -15.58
CA PRO A 518 24.83 29.04 -15.75
C PRO A 518 24.63 27.71 -15.00
N ALA A 519 23.95 27.72 -13.86
CA ALA A 519 23.63 26.50 -13.12
C ALA A 519 22.64 25.60 -13.87
N GLU A 520 21.63 26.18 -14.54
CA GLU A 520 20.62 25.46 -15.33
C GLU A 520 21.24 24.88 -16.60
N LEU A 521 22.06 25.67 -17.31
CA LEU A 521 22.81 25.18 -18.49
C LEU A 521 23.71 23.99 -18.13
N ASN A 522 24.35 24.03 -16.95
CA ASN A 522 25.15 22.90 -16.45
C ASN A 522 24.31 21.67 -16.13
N GLN A 523 23.10 21.84 -15.59
CA GLN A 523 22.19 20.74 -15.35
C GLN A 523 21.66 20.14 -16.67
N LEU A 524 21.30 20.98 -17.64
CA LEU A 524 20.89 20.54 -18.98
C LEU A 524 22.00 19.71 -19.65
N LYS A 525 23.26 20.18 -19.60
CA LYS A 525 24.42 19.41 -20.10
C LYS A 525 24.56 18.03 -19.43
N ALA A 526 24.18 17.91 -18.15
CA ALA A 526 24.21 16.65 -17.44
C ALA A 526 23.06 15.71 -17.87
N MET A 527 21.85 16.25 -18.01
CA MET A 527 20.67 15.49 -18.48
C MET A 527 20.88 14.91 -19.87
N VAL A 528 21.44 15.71 -20.78
CA VAL A 528 21.72 15.31 -22.17
C VAL A 528 22.60 14.06 -22.25
N THR A 529 23.49 13.85 -21.26
CA THR A 529 24.37 12.67 -21.22
C THR A 529 23.86 11.51 -20.38
N MET A 530 22.67 11.62 -19.79
CA MET A 530 22.12 10.59 -18.92
C MET A 530 21.66 9.39 -19.76
N PRO A 531 22.17 8.16 -19.57
CA PRO A 531 21.79 7.04 -20.43
C PRO A 531 20.42 6.43 -20.09
N TYR A 532 19.99 6.55 -18.84
CA TYR A 532 18.73 5.98 -18.37
C TYR A 532 18.24 6.71 -17.12
N VAL A 533 16.93 6.68 -16.93
CA VAL A 533 16.24 7.15 -15.73
C VAL A 533 15.90 5.94 -14.86
N ASN A 534 16.36 5.97 -13.60
CA ASN A 534 16.12 4.90 -12.64
C ASN A 534 15.30 5.44 -11.46
N GLU A 535 14.00 5.60 -11.71
CA GLU A 535 13.05 6.16 -10.76
C GLU A 535 11.84 5.22 -10.60
N ARG A 536 11.05 5.49 -9.57
CA ARG A 536 9.80 4.77 -9.32
C ARG A 536 8.65 5.65 -9.81
N ALA A 537 7.88 5.17 -10.78
CA ALA A 537 6.66 5.84 -11.20
C ALA A 537 5.71 6.04 -10.01
N ALA A 538 4.86 7.08 -10.06
CA ALA A 538 3.84 7.30 -9.04
C ALA A 538 2.99 6.02 -8.88
N TYR A 539 2.86 5.53 -7.65
CA TYR A 539 2.17 4.26 -7.32
C TYR A 539 2.79 2.97 -7.89
N GLY A 540 3.89 3.05 -8.65
CA GLY A 540 4.67 1.89 -9.09
C GLY A 540 5.15 1.06 -7.89
N ARG A 541 5.30 -0.26 -8.02
CA ARG A 541 5.77 -1.10 -6.89
C ARG A 541 7.29 -1.11 -6.77
N ASN A 542 7.97 -1.06 -7.92
CA ASN A 542 9.41 -1.17 -8.04
C ASN A 542 10.00 0.11 -8.65
N LYS A 543 11.32 0.27 -8.52
CA LYS A 543 12.07 1.21 -9.38
C LYS A 543 12.28 0.53 -10.72
N GLU A 544 12.08 1.28 -11.80
CA GLU A 544 12.20 0.80 -13.15
C GLU A 544 13.29 1.59 -13.88
N ARG A 545 14.00 0.92 -14.77
CA ARG A 545 15.05 1.52 -15.59
C ARG A 545 14.45 1.84 -16.95
N HIS A 546 14.23 3.13 -17.20
CA HIS A 546 13.69 3.64 -18.44
C HIS A 546 14.83 4.22 -19.31
N PRO A 547 14.98 3.79 -20.57
CA PRO A 547 15.95 4.39 -21.49
C PRO A 547 15.69 5.88 -21.70
N HIS A 548 16.75 6.68 -21.81
CA HIS A 548 16.64 8.08 -22.25
C HIS A 548 16.55 8.11 -23.77
N ILE A 549 15.41 8.54 -24.30
CA ILE A 549 15.15 8.58 -25.75
C ILE A 549 15.18 10.00 -26.32
N ALA A 550 15.10 11.02 -25.46
CA ALA A 550 14.96 12.41 -25.86
C ALA A 550 16.21 12.95 -26.56
N SER A 551 15.98 13.63 -27.68
CA SER A 551 16.94 14.56 -28.28
C SER A 551 16.53 15.99 -27.97
N PHE A 552 17.51 16.88 -27.86
CA PHE A 552 17.28 18.24 -27.36
C PHE A 552 17.41 19.28 -28.45
N CYS A 553 16.54 20.28 -28.38
CA CYS A 553 16.64 21.51 -29.14
C CYS A 553 16.34 22.72 -28.26
N GLY A 554 16.73 23.90 -28.72
CA GLY A 554 16.52 25.14 -27.99
C GLY A 554 16.19 26.30 -28.91
N THR A 555 15.47 27.28 -28.38
CA THR A 555 15.22 28.55 -29.04
C THR A 555 15.61 29.70 -28.14
N GLY A 556 16.08 30.78 -28.76
CA GLY A 556 16.44 31.99 -28.03
C GLY A 556 16.51 33.22 -28.92
N ASN A 557 16.80 34.37 -28.32
CA ASN A 557 16.90 35.65 -29.01
C ASN A 557 18.29 36.30 -28.83
N ASN A 558 19.00 35.98 -27.74
CA ASN A 558 20.34 36.48 -27.44
C ASN A 558 21.41 35.52 -27.97
N VAL A 559 22.30 36.07 -28.80
CA VAL A 559 23.42 35.38 -29.44
C VAL A 559 24.44 34.92 -28.40
N GLN A 560 24.70 35.74 -27.39
CA GLN A 560 25.69 35.47 -26.36
C GLN A 560 25.02 34.82 -25.15
N PHE A 561 24.93 33.48 -25.17
CA PHE A 561 24.32 32.72 -24.08
C PHE A 561 25.23 31.63 -23.50
N LEU A 562 26.31 31.27 -24.19
CA LEU A 562 27.26 30.27 -23.69
C LEU A 562 28.17 30.91 -22.64
N THR A 563 27.87 30.66 -21.37
CA THR A 563 28.55 31.28 -20.21
C THR A 563 29.74 30.47 -19.67
N ASP A 564 29.81 29.17 -19.97
CA ASP A 564 30.84 28.27 -19.48
C ASP A 564 31.46 27.50 -20.67
N PRO A 565 32.76 27.68 -20.97
CA PRO A 565 33.41 27.03 -22.11
C PRO A 565 33.48 25.50 -21.97
N THR A 566 33.22 24.96 -20.77
CA THR A 566 33.26 23.52 -20.55
C THR A 566 32.04 22.81 -21.16
N GLY A 567 32.32 21.88 -22.08
CA GLY A 567 31.29 21.07 -22.70
C GLY A 567 30.57 21.74 -23.87
N ASN A 568 31.18 22.78 -24.48
CA ASN A 568 30.63 23.48 -25.64
C ASN A 568 30.36 22.58 -26.84
N ARG A 569 31.05 21.44 -26.95
CA ARG A 569 30.77 20.41 -27.98
C ARG A 569 29.32 19.92 -28.07
N ARG A 570 28.49 20.15 -27.03
CA ARG A 570 27.07 19.75 -27.03
C ARG A 570 26.16 20.78 -27.69
N TRP A 571 26.62 22.01 -27.90
CA TRP A 571 25.79 23.09 -28.42
C TRP A 571 26.03 23.24 -29.91
N LEU A 572 24.94 23.28 -30.69
CA LEU A 572 24.93 23.63 -32.11
C LEU A 572 24.08 24.91 -32.29
N PRO A 573 24.57 26.08 -31.87
CA PRO A 573 23.84 27.34 -31.98
C PRO A 573 23.92 27.92 -33.39
N PHE A 574 22.81 28.42 -33.93
CA PHE A 574 22.77 29.13 -35.21
C PHE A 574 21.88 30.36 -35.12
N GLU A 575 22.41 31.50 -35.59
CA GLU A 575 21.58 32.68 -35.82
C GLU A 575 20.76 32.51 -37.10
N VAL A 576 19.44 32.58 -36.94
CA VAL A 576 18.45 32.42 -37.99
C VAL A 576 17.92 33.80 -38.39
N SER A 577 17.89 34.04 -39.69
CA SER A 577 17.29 35.25 -40.29
C SER A 577 15.83 35.02 -40.67
N GLN A 578 15.49 33.81 -41.15
CA GLN A 578 14.14 33.46 -41.57
C GLN A 578 13.95 31.94 -41.47
N ILE A 579 12.74 31.51 -41.14
CA ILE A 579 12.29 30.13 -41.35
C ILE A 579 11.07 30.17 -42.25
N ARG A 580 11.02 29.29 -43.26
CA ARG A 580 9.83 29.12 -44.09
C ARG A 580 8.68 28.60 -43.23
N ASP A 581 7.51 29.21 -43.35
CA ASP A 581 6.33 28.87 -42.53
C ASP A 581 6.01 27.35 -42.64
N PRO A 582 6.21 26.58 -41.56
CA PRO A 582 5.95 25.14 -41.58
C PRO A 582 4.49 24.78 -41.84
N HIS A 583 3.55 25.70 -41.62
CA HIS A 583 2.13 25.49 -41.89
C HIS A 583 1.79 25.53 -43.38
N GLN A 584 2.61 26.23 -44.19
CA GLN A 584 2.37 26.42 -45.62
C GLN A 584 3.17 25.46 -46.49
N HIS A 585 4.21 24.83 -45.93
CA HIS A 585 5.11 23.94 -46.64
C HIS A 585 5.10 22.55 -46.02
N ALA A 586 4.41 21.62 -46.69
CA ALA A 586 4.37 20.23 -46.25
C ALA A 586 5.77 19.59 -46.30
N ILE A 587 6.21 19.05 -45.16
CA ILE A 587 7.47 18.31 -45.07
C ILE A 587 7.22 16.88 -45.57
N PRO A 588 8.02 16.35 -46.52
CA PRO A 588 7.90 14.97 -46.97
C PRO A 588 8.48 14.01 -45.92
N TYR A 589 7.77 13.84 -44.80
CA TYR A 589 8.24 13.10 -43.63
C TYR A 589 8.79 11.72 -43.97
N GLU A 590 8.06 10.94 -44.76
CA GLU A 590 8.49 9.60 -45.14
C GLU A 590 9.87 9.62 -45.82
N LEU A 591 10.13 10.55 -46.74
CA LEU A 591 11.41 10.66 -47.42
C LEU A 591 12.54 11.12 -46.49
N VAL A 592 12.27 12.11 -45.63
CA VAL A 592 13.22 12.63 -44.63
C VAL A 592 13.66 11.52 -43.67
N TYR A 593 12.70 10.81 -43.08
CA TYR A 593 13.00 9.72 -42.15
C TYR A 593 13.56 8.48 -42.87
N SER A 594 13.18 8.21 -44.12
CA SER A 594 13.79 7.13 -44.92
C SER A 594 15.28 7.39 -45.16
N GLN A 595 15.65 8.62 -45.53
CA GLN A 595 17.06 9.01 -45.67
C GLN A 595 17.79 8.85 -44.33
N ALA A 596 17.22 9.38 -43.24
CA ALA A 596 17.86 9.30 -41.92
C ALA A 596 18.08 7.84 -41.48
N TYR A 597 17.08 6.98 -41.68
CA TYR A 597 17.12 5.58 -41.32
C TYR A 597 18.16 4.82 -42.16
N ALA A 598 18.20 5.06 -43.46
CA ALA A 598 19.21 4.47 -44.35
C ALA A 598 20.63 4.91 -43.98
N LEU A 599 20.85 6.20 -43.69
CA LEU A 599 22.14 6.72 -43.23
C LEU A 599 22.59 6.02 -41.95
N TRP A 600 21.72 5.93 -40.93
CA TRP A 600 22.04 5.23 -39.69
C TRP A 600 22.39 3.75 -39.93
N LYS A 601 21.58 3.01 -40.68
CA LYS A 601 21.82 1.60 -40.98
C LYS A 601 23.08 1.36 -41.81
N SER A 602 23.50 2.34 -42.62
CA SER A 602 24.75 2.30 -43.39
C SER A 602 26.00 2.66 -42.57
N GLY A 603 25.86 3.00 -41.28
CA GLY A 603 26.97 3.35 -40.41
C GLY A 603 27.38 4.83 -40.44
N PHE A 604 26.47 5.73 -40.83
CA PHE A 604 26.74 7.16 -40.80
C PHE A 604 27.15 7.64 -39.39
N CYS A 605 28.26 8.39 -39.33
CA CYS A 605 28.81 8.94 -38.10
C CYS A 605 28.04 10.20 -37.69
N HIS A 606 26.96 9.99 -36.92
CA HIS A 606 26.10 11.06 -36.42
C HIS A 606 26.72 11.85 -35.25
N TRP A 607 27.69 11.28 -34.53
CA TRP A 607 28.46 12.01 -33.52
C TRP A 607 29.63 12.78 -34.15
N PHE A 608 30.09 13.82 -33.45
CA PHE A 608 31.22 14.64 -33.88
C PHE A 608 32.56 14.00 -33.49
N SER A 609 33.46 13.87 -34.46
CA SER A 609 34.85 13.45 -34.27
C SER A 609 35.66 14.54 -33.54
N GLN A 610 36.88 14.21 -33.08
CA GLN A 610 37.73 15.20 -32.41
C GLN A 610 38.08 16.39 -33.30
N GLU A 611 38.23 16.19 -34.61
CA GLU A 611 38.52 17.29 -35.55
C GLU A 611 37.29 18.18 -35.73
N GLU A 612 36.12 17.59 -35.95
CA GLU A 612 34.86 18.33 -36.07
C GLU A 612 34.52 19.06 -34.76
N ILE A 613 34.85 18.50 -33.59
CA ILE A 613 34.69 19.19 -32.30
C ILE A 613 35.56 20.46 -32.24
N ARG A 614 36.76 20.48 -32.83
CA ARG A 614 37.59 21.69 -32.85
C ARG A 614 36.96 22.78 -33.72
N VAL A 615 36.45 22.40 -34.90
CA VAL A 615 35.71 23.29 -35.80
C VAL A 615 34.46 23.81 -35.09
N LEU A 616 33.68 22.94 -34.47
CA LEU A 616 32.49 23.28 -33.70
C LEU A 616 32.80 24.26 -32.55
N ASN A 617 33.91 24.07 -31.81
CA ASN A 617 34.28 25.01 -30.76
C ASN A 617 34.65 26.40 -31.33
N THR A 618 35.22 26.45 -32.54
CA THR A 618 35.50 27.72 -33.23
C THR A 618 34.20 28.39 -33.71
N HIS A 619 33.21 27.62 -34.13
CA HIS A 619 31.86 28.13 -34.39
C HIS A 619 31.21 28.68 -33.12
N ASN A 620 31.28 27.92 -32.02
CA ASN A 620 30.64 28.25 -30.74
C ASN A 620 31.23 29.50 -30.07
N SER A 621 32.49 29.87 -30.34
CA SER A 621 33.10 31.06 -29.75
C SER A 621 32.37 32.36 -30.11
N ARG A 622 31.57 32.38 -31.19
CA ARG A 622 30.73 33.52 -31.58
C ARG A 622 29.50 33.72 -30.67
N PHE A 623 29.10 32.66 -29.97
CA PHE A 623 27.93 32.60 -29.09
C PHE A 623 28.31 32.61 -27.60
N GLU A 624 29.61 32.67 -27.31
CA GLU A 624 30.14 32.79 -25.95
C GLU A 624 29.90 34.18 -25.39
N VAL A 625 29.53 34.23 -24.11
CA VAL A 625 29.43 35.48 -23.36
C VAL A 625 30.84 36.01 -23.14
N PRO A 626 31.12 37.29 -23.45
CA PRO A 626 32.42 37.89 -23.20
C PRO A 626 32.89 37.67 -21.77
N ASN A 627 34.07 37.08 -21.62
CA ASN A 627 34.64 36.78 -20.32
C ASN A 627 35.50 37.97 -19.85
N LEU A 628 34.84 38.93 -19.19
CA LEU A 628 35.48 40.16 -18.69
C LEU A 628 36.75 39.88 -17.88
N GLU A 629 36.77 38.83 -17.06
CA GLU A 629 37.95 38.46 -16.30
C GLU A 629 39.11 37.99 -17.18
N GLU A 630 38.82 37.23 -18.23
CA GLU A 630 39.84 36.82 -19.21
C GLU A 630 40.40 38.03 -19.96
N ASP A 631 39.53 38.94 -20.41
CA ASP A 631 39.94 40.16 -21.11
C ASP A 631 40.85 41.03 -20.24
N LEU A 632 40.52 41.20 -18.95
CA LEU A 632 41.35 41.94 -18.00
C LEU A 632 42.68 41.23 -17.72
N ILE A 633 42.67 39.90 -17.61
CA ILE A 633 43.91 39.13 -17.45
C ILE A 633 44.80 39.30 -18.68
N ARG A 634 44.26 39.16 -19.90
CA ARG A 634 45.00 39.37 -21.15
C ARG A 634 45.51 40.80 -21.30
N THR A 635 44.76 41.78 -20.79
CA THR A 635 45.15 43.20 -20.77
C THR A 635 46.34 43.44 -19.85
N HIS A 636 46.42 42.77 -18.70
CA HIS A 636 47.44 43.06 -17.68
C HIS A 636 48.61 42.07 -17.64
N PHE A 637 48.43 40.85 -18.17
CA PHE A 637 49.40 39.77 -18.07
C PHE A 637 49.59 39.08 -19.43
N ARG A 638 50.83 38.69 -19.73
CA ARG A 638 51.16 37.77 -20.82
C ARG A 638 52.16 36.72 -20.38
N LYS A 639 52.30 35.67 -21.19
CA LYS A 639 53.39 34.72 -21.02
C LYS A 639 54.74 35.41 -21.29
N PRO A 640 55.81 35.07 -20.56
CA PRO A 640 57.16 35.45 -20.95
C PRO A 640 57.52 34.82 -22.31
N PHE A 641 58.22 35.56 -23.15
CA PHE A 641 58.85 34.98 -24.34
C PHE A 641 60.02 34.07 -23.94
N GLU A 642 60.49 33.25 -24.88
CA GLU A 642 61.66 32.39 -24.64
C GLU A 642 62.89 33.25 -24.25
N GLY A 643 63.47 32.96 -23.09
CA GLY A 643 64.60 33.72 -22.53
C GLY A 643 64.22 35.01 -21.78
N GLU A 644 62.95 35.39 -21.73
CA GLU A 644 62.47 36.55 -20.98
C GLU A 644 62.23 36.23 -19.50
N ALA A 645 62.66 37.13 -18.61
CA ALA A 645 62.42 36.98 -17.18
C ALA A 645 60.96 37.28 -16.82
N GLY A 646 60.26 36.27 -16.27
CA GLY A 646 58.92 36.43 -15.73
C GLY A 646 58.87 36.66 -14.22
N ILE A 647 57.73 37.16 -13.73
CA ILE A 647 57.40 37.29 -12.31
C ILE A 647 56.44 36.19 -11.87
N PHE A 648 56.62 35.69 -10.66
CA PHE A 648 55.68 34.75 -10.05
C PHE A 648 54.48 35.51 -9.48
N VAL A 649 53.28 35.20 -9.98
CA VAL A 649 52.01 35.77 -9.52
C VAL A 649 51.06 34.66 -9.08
N THR A 650 50.42 34.86 -7.95
CA THR A 650 49.37 33.98 -7.44
C THR A 650 48.00 34.40 -7.96
N ALA A 651 46.99 33.53 -7.80
CA ALA A 651 45.62 33.91 -8.12
C ALA A 651 45.15 35.14 -7.31
N ALA A 652 45.64 35.32 -6.08
CA ALA A 652 45.34 36.50 -5.27
C ALA A 652 45.94 37.79 -5.87
N ASP A 653 47.17 37.73 -6.37
CA ASP A 653 47.84 38.88 -7.00
C ASP A 653 47.13 39.28 -8.30
N ILE A 654 46.67 38.31 -9.09
CA ILE A 654 45.86 38.55 -10.29
C ILE A 654 44.52 39.19 -9.92
N LEU A 655 43.85 38.66 -8.89
CA LEU A 655 42.58 39.20 -8.39
C LEU A 655 42.72 40.65 -7.93
N GLU A 656 43.75 40.96 -7.16
CA GLU A 656 44.03 42.33 -6.72
C GLU A 656 44.16 43.28 -7.92
N GLN A 657 44.86 42.84 -8.97
CA GLN A 657 45.09 43.65 -10.16
C GLN A 657 43.83 43.92 -10.99
N ILE A 658 42.94 42.93 -11.14
CA ILE A 658 41.75 43.05 -12.02
C ILE A 658 40.48 43.49 -11.27
N SER A 659 40.42 43.25 -9.94
CA SER A 659 39.26 43.59 -9.12
C SER A 659 39.00 45.09 -9.01
N SER A 660 40.02 45.94 -9.15
CA SER A 660 39.85 47.40 -9.17
C SER A 660 38.95 47.88 -10.31
N CYS A 661 38.77 47.06 -11.35
CA CYS A 661 37.97 47.38 -12.53
C CYS A 661 36.56 46.77 -12.49
N LEU A 662 36.24 45.94 -11.49
CA LEU A 662 34.98 45.17 -11.44
C LEU A 662 34.22 45.42 -10.13
N ARG A 663 32.88 45.58 -10.23
CA ARG A 663 32.01 45.84 -9.07
C ARG A 663 31.58 44.59 -8.28
N TYR A 664 31.88 43.39 -8.78
CA TYR A 664 31.41 42.12 -8.18
C TYR A 664 32.58 41.27 -7.67
N PRO A 665 32.35 40.43 -6.63
CA PRO A 665 33.38 39.58 -6.07
C PRO A 665 33.81 38.48 -7.04
N LEU A 666 35.12 38.31 -7.16
CA LEU A 666 35.75 37.36 -8.08
C LEU A 666 36.16 36.06 -7.36
N SER A 667 36.12 34.94 -8.08
CA SER A 667 36.49 33.63 -7.54
C SER A 667 37.92 33.24 -7.92
N PRO A 668 38.81 32.91 -6.95
CA PRO A 668 40.15 32.37 -7.24
C PRO A 668 40.12 31.10 -8.11
N ASN A 669 39.04 30.30 -7.99
CA ASN A 669 38.85 29.10 -8.80
C ASN A 669 38.52 29.42 -10.27
N LYS A 670 37.82 30.53 -10.53
CA LYS A 670 37.55 31.01 -11.90
C LYS A 670 38.84 31.51 -12.53
N ILE A 671 39.67 32.27 -11.81
CA ILE A 671 41.00 32.71 -12.28
C ILE A 671 41.89 31.53 -12.62
N GLY A 672 41.93 30.50 -11.77
CA GLY A 672 42.72 29.30 -12.07
C GLY A 672 42.30 28.61 -13.37
N ARG A 673 40.99 28.53 -13.65
CA ARG A 673 40.46 27.97 -14.89
C ARG A 673 40.80 28.84 -16.11
N ILE A 674 40.63 30.16 -16.00
CA ILE A 674 40.97 31.10 -17.08
C ILE A 674 42.47 31.02 -17.40
N MET A 675 43.33 31.08 -16.39
CA MET A 675 44.79 31.00 -16.58
C MET A 675 45.20 29.69 -17.29
N ALA A 676 44.58 28.57 -16.94
CA ALA A 676 44.80 27.30 -17.63
C ALA A 676 44.30 27.31 -19.08
N GLY A 677 43.13 27.92 -19.35
CA GLY A 677 42.60 28.09 -20.71
C GLY A 677 43.43 29.04 -21.58
N LEU A 678 44.06 30.03 -20.95
CA LEU A 678 45.11 30.88 -21.53
C LEU A 678 46.48 30.19 -21.62
N GLU A 679 46.52 28.88 -21.33
CA GLU A 679 47.69 28.01 -21.37
C GLU A 679 48.85 28.45 -20.46
N PHE A 680 48.58 29.19 -19.38
CA PHE A 680 49.60 29.45 -18.36
C PHE A 680 49.84 28.20 -17.52
N GLU A 681 51.10 27.82 -17.34
CA GLU A 681 51.46 26.68 -16.49
C GLU A 681 51.40 27.03 -15.01
N SER A 682 50.69 26.21 -14.23
CA SER A 682 50.64 26.36 -12.79
C SER A 682 51.87 25.75 -12.14
N ILE A 683 52.61 26.55 -11.38
CA ILE A 683 53.81 26.12 -10.66
C ILE A 683 53.68 26.32 -9.15
N ARG A 684 54.51 25.61 -8.39
CA ARG A 684 54.66 25.82 -6.95
C ARG A 684 55.99 26.48 -6.63
N TYR A 685 55.94 27.60 -5.92
CA TYR A 685 57.13 28.31 -5.45
C TYR A 685 56.93 28.74 -3.99
N LYS A 686 57.91 28.41 -3.13
CA LYS A 686 57.90 28.71 -1.68
C LYS A 686 56.56 28.37 -0.99
N GLY A 687 55.98 27.21 -1.31
CA GLY A 687 54.71 26.73 -0.72
C GLY A 687 53.44 27.38 -1.28
N LYS A 688 53.54 28.33 -2.23
CA LYS A 688 52.39 28.97 -2.90
C LYS A 688 52.23 28.43 -4.32
N ARG A 689 50.98 28.31 -4.79
CA ARG A 689 50.65 27.98 -6.18
C ARG A 689 50.40 29.26 -6.98
N GLY A 690 51.00 29.37 -8.16
CA GLY A 690 50.89 30.55 -9.02
C GLY A 690 51.35 30.27 -10.44
N TYR A 691 51.66 31.33 -11.18
CA TYR A 691 52.02 31.31 -12.59
C TYR A 691 53.23 32.23 -12.82
N ILE A 692 54.06 31.91 -13.80
CA ILE A 692 55.09 32.84 -14.29
C ILE A 692 54.48 33.69 -15.39
N THR A 693 54.48 35.00 -15.20
CA THR A 693 53.85 35.96 -16.12
C THR A 693 54.74 37.17 -16.33
N VAL A 694 54.48 37.96 -17.36
CA VAL A 694 54.99 39.33 -17.50
C VAL A 694 53.82 40.28 -17.34
N LYS A 695 53.94 41.24 -16.39
CA LYS A 695 52.95 42.29 -16.19
C LYS A 695 53.15 43.38 -17.25
N LYS A 696 52.12 43.65 -18.03
CA LYS A 696 52.14 44.70 -19.06
C LYS A 696 52.14 46.09 -18.41
N THR A 697 52.96 46.99 -18.95
CA THR A 697 52.98 48.39 -18.53
C THR A 697 51.82 49.17 -19.17
N GLY A 698 51.53 50.38 -18.70
CA GLY A 698 50.51 51.24 -19.33
C GLY A 698 50.82 51.53 -20.80
N GLU A 699 52.10 51.72 -21.14
CA GLU A 699 52.54 51.94 -22.53
C GLU A 699 52.34 50.70 -23.41
N ASP A 700 52.56 49.49 -22.88
CA ASP A 700 52.29 48.24 -23.60
C ASP A 700 50.80 48.08 -23.92
N ILE A 701 49.95 48.35 -22.93
CA ILE A 701 48.49 48.27 -23.06
C ILE A 701 47.99 49.27 -24.11
N ASP A 702 48.46 50.52 -24.07
CA ASP A 702 48.06 51.55 -25.03
C ASP A 702 48.57 51.24 -26.44
N ARG A 703 49.75 50.63 -26.58
CA ARG A 703 50.29 50.18 -27.87
C ARG A 703 49.44 49.05 -28.46
N GLU A 704 49.06 48.05 -27.66
CA GLU A 704 48.17 46.97 -28.11
C GLU A 704 46.79 47.49 -28.49
N ARG A 705 46.20 48.41 -27.72
CA ARG A 705 44.92 49.05 -28.06
C ARG A 705 44.98 49.78 -29.40
N ARG A 706 46.06 50.52 -29.66
CA ARG A 706 46.27 51.21 -30.94
C ARG A 706 46.48 50.24 -32.10
N SER A 707 47.20 49.14 -31.87
CA SER A 707 47.42 48.10 -32.88
C SER A 707 46.11 47.38 -33.21
N GLY A 708 45.31 47.02 -32.20
CA GLY A 708 43.98 46.43 -32.37
C GLY A 708 42.99 47.35 -33.08
N ALA A 709 43.02 48.67 -32.82
CA ALA A 709 42.21 49.65 -33.55
C ALA A 709 42.57 49.76 -35.04
N LEU A 710 43.80 49.37 -35.42
CA LEU A 710 44.27 49.33 -36.79
C LEU A 710 44.06 47.94 -37.45
N GLY A 711 43.59 46.94 -36.71
CA GLY A 711 43.44 45.56 -37.19
C GLY A 711 44.78 44.86 -37.47
N LEU A 712 45.88 45.33 -36.84
CA LEU A 712 47.24 44.82 -37.00
C LEU A 712 47.64 43.81 -35.93
#